data_AF-A0A970RQJ2-F1
#
_entry.id   AF-A0A970RQJ2-F1
#
_cell.length_a   1.000
_cell.length_b   1.000
_cell.length_c   1.000
_cell.angle_alpha   90.00
_cell.angle_beta   90.00
_cell.angle_gamma   90.00
#
_symmetry.space_group_name_H-M   'P 1'
#
loop_
_entity.id
_entity.type
_entity.pdbx_description
1 polymer ?
#
loop_
_entity_poly.entity_id
_entity_poly.type
_entity_poly.pdbx_seq_one_letter_code
_entity_poly.pdbx_strand_id
1 'polypeptide(L)'
;MKKFLLGVIFIIPIIIVVAITAASTIIAIATSPLPETIRIFEEDGAELSDGDEVKLEITDKERFIIIEVGPVLVQDDSLEFDIDEESGDGRLSFRRQEGTDKYLLVPETPGAVSVTIRAAANVNVTRYLVFVINTREITGISIYDESGSEVEEVRILAEKRLFVAVSPVVALDGHNLTWKSSDEPVLKVSKNGLVRPVSRGKAYVSVSAVDKLGKTHSDSVLVDASGALVKESKVYTSSEITAGWLYANVILGDSVSLSKIDYTHYVVSDGSNSIEIEIGFCQSGDWGFGDSLDTLYTRSAPYFIWAENLDYNDSSEITSVRFVSNNPEILRVEGNVLVPQKGGEATVTATYRGETKTKTFRVKDNPAVLNLSLSPADARLGIKLTRVWGMYWFDENYNLTPTYKISAGAHSDVVWSVDDQSKAEISQEGLITFKDAARGRKVTVTASAMAYGKPTGVTRSFTFNMLSDNAINVYNFDQLIRANDSKTNILVLQDSIDSHYQVRLNNSLYGNGFKVSAEVRQCENKEDTSRIFFYSYDEDPWHYDSLDTLVVEDIILEGRAEYEKATHVGLDNIRMPNKVVFRHIVARNLHTGIAIGRSKDTLVEGCILGDNYKHAITTAYTSEEANSGVRVTLRNNVFKMSEGPAGIIVSAEFNPDEFNKSVVPEFVVEGFLEIYNWKTEAQIAPAFNVFNIDKMDFLSAYVDPVALNNLVNDSIAELIKSEKMAHLFYTDKNGDRYGSMGIFILGALFKPDKDKITIKDENIILSTLPLSNIGGRAGSMIDFINALTERNGMKINNECYIIGYNFAGREPKVKPGEPVPQNFELYERLQSGLPQPPDDNGGGDGDYDVC
;
A
#
# COMPACT_ATOMS: atom_id res chain seq x y z
N MET A 1 -11.86 29.19 39.11
CA MET A 1 -12.81 29.19 37.97
C MET A 1 -12.81 30.48 37.15
N LYS A 2 -13.04 31.68 37.71
CA LYS A 2 -13.04 32.94 36.93
C LYS A 2 -11.76 33.25 36.14
N LYS A 3 -10.57 32.92 36.66
CA LYS A 3 -9.28 33.17 35.96
C LYS A 3 -9.00 32.19 34.81
N PHE A 4 -9.54 30.97 34.86
CA PHE A 4 -9.42 29.97 33.80
C PHE A 4 -10.38 30.29 32.64
N LEU A 5 -11.61 30.70 32.96
CA LEU A 5 -12.59 31.16 31.97
C LEU A 5 -12.13 32.42 31.23
N LEU A 6 -11.47 33.36 31.93
CA LEU A 6 -10.90 34.56 31.31
C LEU A 6 -9.76 34.21 30.33
N GLY A 7 -8.91 33.24 30.66
CA GLY A 7 -7.84 32.77 29.77
C GLY A 7 -8.38 32.14 28.48
N VAL A 8 -9.42 31.30 28.59
CA VAL A 8 -10.07 30.68 27.42
C VAL A 8 -10.76 31.72 26.53
N ILE A 9 -11.39 32.76 27.10
CA ILE A 9 -12.04 33.83 26.35
C ILE A 9 -11.03 34.72 25.59
N PHE A 10 -9.78 34.85 26.06
CA PHE A 10 -8.73 35.56 25.32
C PHE A 10 -8.00 34.66 24.31
N ILE A 11 -7.94 33.36 24.56
CA ILE A 11 -7.32 32.38 23.66
C ILE A 11 -8.24 32.07 22.48
N ILE A 12 -9.57 32.04 22.63
CA ILE A 12 -10.50 31.75 21.53
C ILE A 12 -10.37 32.77 20.37
N PRO A 13 -10.37 34.10 20.59
CA PRO A 13 -10.12 35.07 19.52
C PRO A 13 -8.72 34.96 18.95
N ILE A 14 -7.71 34.53 19.72
CA ILE A 14 -6.34 34.34 19.21
C ILE A 14 -6.23 33.05 18.41
N ILE A 15 -6.90 31.96 18.80
CA ILE A 15 -6.99 30.72 18.02
C ILE A 15 -7.84 30.97 16.78
N ILE A 16 -8.91 31.76 16.87
CA ILE A 16 -9.71 32.17 15.72
C ILE A 16 -8.90 33.14 14.84
N VAL A 17 -8.11 34.06 15.39
CA VAL A 17 -7.25 34.96 14.60
C VAL A 17 -6.05 34.21 14.03
N VAL A 18 -5.48 33.22 14.69
CA VAL A 18 -4.41 32.32 14.19
C VAL A 18 -4.98 31.33 13.17
N ALA A 19 -6.20 30.85 13.35
CA ALA A 19 -6.94 30.09 12.34
C ALA A 19 -7.36 30.98 11.17
N ILE A 20 -7.64 32.27 11.39
CA ILE A 20 -7.96 33.27 10.35
C ILE A 20 -6.69 33.84 9.70
N THR A 21 -5.54 33.82 10.36
CA THR A 21 -4.23 34.17 9.76
C THR A 21 -3.56 32.96 9.10
N ALA A 22 -3.89 31.74 9.52
CA ALA A 22 -3.67 30.53 8.72
C ALA A 22 -4.71 30.43 7.57
N ALA A 23 -5.92 30.96 7.75
CA ALA A 23 -6.94 31.02 6.69
C ALA A 23 -6.84 32.27 5.81
N SER A 24 -5.96 33.24 6.10
CA SER A 24 -5.74 34.37 5.18
C SER A 24 -5.02 33.95 3.89
N THR A 25 -4.52 32.71 3.85
CA THR A 25 -3.96 32.06 2.66
C THR A 25 -4.97 31.09 1.98
N ILE A 26 -6.20 30.95 2.49
CA ILE A 26 -7.25 30.12 1.87
C ILE A 26 -8.59 30.85 1.92
N ILE A 27 -8.76 31.84 1.06
CA ILE A 27 -10.07 32.06 0.44
C ILE A 27 -9.84 32.16 -1.06
N ALA A 28 -9.36 31.06 -1.65
CA ALA A 28 -10.01 30.50 -2.82
C ALA A 28 -11.34 29.88 -2.32
N ILE A 29 -12.37 29.78 -3.16
CA ILE A 29 -13.68 29.20 -2.76
C ILE A 29 -13.43 27.97 -1.89
N ALA A 30 -13.89 27.96 -0.62
CA ALA A 30 -13.51 26.96 0.36
C ALA A 30 -13.90 25.55 -0.13
N THR A 31 -12.97 24.87 -0.80
CA THR A 31 -13.17 23.53 -1.31
C THR A 31 -13.20 22.58 -0.12
N SER A 32 -14.21 21.73 -0.03
CA SER A 32 -14.16 20.62 0.92
C SER A 32 -12.90 19.78 0.61
N PRO A 33 -12.09 19.41 1.61
CA PRO A 33 -10.91 18.58 1.39
C PRO A 33 -11.32 17.18 0.93
N LEU A 34 -10.43 16.53 0.18
CA LEU A 34 -10.55 15.11 -0.07
C LEU A 34 -10.27 14.32 1.21
N PRO A 35 -10.76 13.07 1.31
CA PRO A 35 -10.29 12.15 2.33
C PRO A 35 -8.75 12.07 2.30
N GLU A 36 -8.14 12.19 3.48
CA GLU A 36 -6.68 12.06 3.68
C GLU A 36 -6.34 10.97 4.70
N THR A 37 -7.29 10.65 5.58
CA THR A 37 -7.11 9.62 6.61
C THR A 37 -8.39 8.82 6.78
N ILE A 38 -8.23 7.55 7.12
CA ILE A 38 -9.29 6.68 7.64
C ILE A 38 -8.79 6.20 9.00
N ARG A 39 -9.57 6.36 10.06
CA ARG A 39 -9.28 5.83 11.40
C ARG A 39 -10.38 4.87 11.80
N ILE A 40 -10.02 3.74 12.37
CA ILE A 40 -10.96 2.67 12.69
C ILE A 40 -10.88 2.39 14.19
N PHE A 41 -12.03 2.21 14.82
CA PHE A 41 -12.13 1.94 16.25
C PHE A 41 -13.05 0.77 16.54
N GLU A 42 -12.69 0.03 17.58
CA GLU A 42 -13.58 -0.94 18.22
C GLU A 42 -14.70 -0.22 18.99
N GLU A 43 -15.74 -0.98 19.38
CA GLU A 43 -16.88 -0.43 20.14
C GLU A 43 -16.52 0.20 21.48
N ASP A 44 -15.42 -0.23 22.08
CA ASP A 44 -14.89 0.31 23.34
C ASP A 44 -14.05 1.60 23.16
N GLY A 45 -13.83 2.01 21.91
CA GLY A 45 -13.06 3.19 21.53
C GLY A 45 -11.56 2.93 21.31
N ALA A 46 -11.09 1.69 21.38
CA ALA A 46 -9.72 1.36 21.02
C ALA A 46 -9.47 1.56 19.52
N GLU A 47 -8.43 2.29 19.14
CA GLU A 47 -8.05 2.49 17.74
C GLU A 47 -7.36 1.25 17.18
N LEU A 48 -7.82 0.79 16.02
CA LEU A 48 -7.26 -0.34 15.29
C LEU A 48 -6.22 0.15 14.28
N SER A 49 -5.06 -0.48 14.33
CA SER A 49 -3.98 -0.32 13.37
C SER A 49 -4.12 -1.29 12.21
N ASP A 50 -3.37 -1.00 11.16
CA ASP A 50 -3.30 -1.84 9.98
C ASP A 50 -2.78 -3.24 10.33
N GLY A 51 -3.59 -4.25 9.99
CA GLY A 51 -3.32 -5.67 10.27
C GLY A 51 -3.82 -6.19 11.61
N ASP A 52 -4.47 -5.37 12.42
CA ASP A 52 -5.09 -5.83 13.67
C ASP A 52 -6.22 -6.83 13.40
N GLU A 53 -6.38 -7.78 14.33
CA GLU A 53 -7.44 -8.80 14.29
C GLU A 53 -8.71 -8.33 15.00
N VAL A 54 -9.83 -8.29 14.30
CA VAL A 54 -11.19 -8.12 14.86
C VAL A 54 -11.85 -9.49 14.98
N LYS A 55 -12.19 -9.88 16.21
CA LYS A 55 -12.79 -11.20 16.50
C LYS A 55 -14.32 -11.11 16.55
N LEU A 56 -14.98 -12.04 15.85
CA LEU A 56 -16.43 -12.11 15.73
C LEU A 56 -16.91 -13.54 16.03
N GLU A 57 -18.15 -13.69 16.50
CA GLU A 57 -18.89 -14.95 16.40
C GLU A 57 -19.83 -14.89 15.19
N ILE A 58 -20.00 -16.03 14.50
CA ILE A 58 -20.92 -16.16 13.35
C ILE A 58 -22.38 -15.83 13.72
N THR A 59 -22.70 -15.86 15.01
CA THR A 59 -24.02 -15.52 15.54
C THR A 59 -24.18 -14.05 15.94
N ASP A 60 -23.13 -13.24 15.84
CA ASP A 60 -23.18 -11.82 16.18
C ASP A 60 -24.08 -11.07 15.21
N LYS A 61 -24.99 -10.27 15.76
CA LYS A 61 -25.97 -9.48 14.98
C LYS A 61 -25.87 -7.98 15.19
N GLU A 62 -25.16 -7.56 16.23
CA GLU A 62 -25.10 -6.15 16.67
C GLU A 62 -23.68 -5.61 16.71
N ARG A 63 -22.66 -6.43 16.36
CA ARG A 63 -21.27 -6.03 16.41
C ARG A 63 -20.96 -5.01 15.33
N PHE A 64 -20.37 -3.88 15.70
CA PHE A 64 -19.95 -2.83 14.77
C PHE A 64 -18.53 -2.36 15.03
N ILE A 65 -17.95 -1.70 14.03
CA ILE A 65 -16.76 -0.86 14.17
C ILE A 65 -17.13 0.58 13.85
N ILE A 66 -16.33 1.54 14.31
CA ILE A 66 -16.48 2.95 14.00
C ILE A 66 -15.39 3.32 13.00
N ILE A 67 -15.75 3.92 11.87
CA ILE A 67 -14.79 4.35 10.85
C ILE A 67 -14.93 5.84 10.60
N GLU A 68 -13.92 6.60 11.01
CA GLU A 68 -13.85 8.05 10.82
C GLU A 68 -13.02 8.38 9.58
N VAL A 69 -13.60 9.12 8.64
CA VAL A 69 -12.89 9.66 7.46
C VAL A 69 -12.50 11.10 7.74
N GLY A 70 -11.19 11.36 7.71
CA GLY A 70 -10.62 12.66 8.03
C GLY A 70 -10.11 13.41 6.80
N PRO A 71 -10.04 14.75 6.87
CA PRO A 71 -10.44 15.58 8.02
C PRO A 71 -11.97 15.76 8.13
N VAL A 72 -12.47 16.22 9.29
CA VAL A 72 -13.92 16.36 9.60
C VAL A 72 -14.73 17.17 8.56
N LEU A 73 -14.07 17.99 7.73
CA LEU A 73 -14.71 18.83 6.71
C LEU A 73 -14.95 18.09 5.37
N VAL A 74 -14.56 16.82 5.26
CA VAL A 74 -14.82 15.97 4.09
C VAL A 74 -16.33 15.85 3.88
N GLN A 75 -16.80 16.14 2.66
CA GLN A 75 -18.22 16.02 2.31
C GLN A 75 -18.61 14.60 1.87
N ASP A 76 -17.70 13.90 1.19
CA ASP A 76 -17.89 12.52 0.77
C ASP A 76 -17.01 11.60 1.61
N ASP A 77 -17.63 11.03 2.64
CA ASP A 77 -17.02 10.08 3.58
C ASP A 77 -17.35 8.62 3.24
N SER A 78 -17.81 8.37 2.01
CA SER A 78 -18.17 7.02 1.59
C SER A 78 -16.95 6.10 1.51
N LEU A 79 -17.18 4.83 1.84
CA LEU A 79 -16.16 3.80 1.91
C LEU A 79 -16.48 2.63 0.99
N GLU A 80 -15.43 2.09 0.39
CA GLU A 80 -15.43 0.84 -0.33
C GLU A 80 -14.70 -0.23 0.48
N PHE A 81 -15.21 -1.46 0.45
CA PHE A 81 -14.67 -2.59 1.19
C PHE A 81 -14.24 -3.67 0.19
N ASP A 82 -12.94 -3.85 0.05
CA ASP A 82 -12.32 -4.84 -0.84
C ASP A 82 -11.97 -6.09 -0.01
N ILE A 83 -12.74 -7.17 -0.20
CA ILE A 83 -12.57 -8.43 0.51
C ILE A 83 -11.49 -9.25 -0.19
N ASP A 84 -10.45 -9.60 0.56
CA ASP A 84 -9.33 -10.36 0.04
C ASP A 84 -9.64 -11.85 0.04
N GLU A 85 -10.03 -12.39 -1.12
CA GLU A 85 -10.45 -13.78 -1.24
C GLU A 85 -9.32 -14.80 -1.00
N GLU A 86 -8.05 -14.40 -1.15
CA GLU A 86 -6.88 -15.26 -0.91
C GLU A 86 -6.50 -15.34 0.58
N SER A 87 -6.96 -14.38 1.40
CA SER A 87 -6.56 -14.26 2.80
C SER A 87 -7.09 -15.38 3.71
N GLY A 88 -8.17 -16.05 3.32
CA GLY A 88 -8.76 -17.17 4.05
C GLY A 88 -10.22 -17.45 3.69
N ASP A 89 -10.83 -18.35 4.47
CA ASP A 89 -12.16 -18.92 4.19
C ASP A 89 -13.34 -18.11 4.78
N GLY A 90 -13.06 -17.08 5.59
CA GLY A 90 -14.08 -16.26 6.22
C GLY A 90 -14.75 -15.30 5.24
N ARG A 91 -16.02 -14.97 5.45
CA ARG A 91 -16.75 -13.97 4.66
C ARG A 91 -17.64 -13.14 5.58
N LEU A 92 -17.70 -11.84 5.32
CA LEU A 92 -18.58 -10.88 6.00
C LEU A 92 -18.97 -9.75 5.07
N SER A 93 -20.07 -9.09 5.38
CA SER A 93 -20.47 -7.83 4.75
C SER A 93 -20.55 -6.70 5.77
N PHE A 94 -20.44 -5.47 5.26
CA PHE A 94 -20.48 -4.24 6.04
C PHE A 94 -21.79 -3.51 5.76
N ARG A 95 -22.44 -3.02 6.81
CA ARG A 95 -23.63 -2.16 6.68
C ARG A 95 -23.44 -0.90 7.50
N ARG A 96 -23.35 0.26 6.83
CA ARG A 96 -23.34 1.55 7.52
C ARG A 96 -24.67 1.79 8.22
N GLN A 97 -24.62 2.20 9.48
CA GLN A 97 -25.79 2.67 10.21
C GLN A 97 -26.06 4.14 9.82
N GLU A 98 -27.28 4.41 9.35
CA GLU A 98 -27.70 5.71 8.80
C GLU A 98 -27.39 6.88 9.76
N GLY A 99 -26.77 7.93 9.21
CA GLY A 99 -26.44 9.15 9.96
C GLY A 99 -25.31 8.98 10.99
N THR A 100 -24.54 7.90 10.92
CA THR A 100 -23.43 7.62 11.84
C THR A 100 -22.20 7.06 11.12
N ASP A 101 -21.09 7.03 11.85
CA ASP A 101 -19.81 6.45 11.40
C ASP A 101 -19.67 4.98 11.82
N LYS A 102 -20.78 4.35 12.23
CA LYS A 102 -20.82 2.95 12.66
C LYS A 102 -21.11 2.04 11.48
N TYR A 103 -20.29 0.99 11.35
CA TYR A 103 -20.43 -0.05 10.35
C TYR A 103 -20.70 -1.37 11.06
N LEU A 104 -21.93 -1.87 10.93
CA LEU A 104 -22.32 -3.18 11.40
C LEU A 104 -21.58 -4.24 10.59
N LEU A 105 -20.97 -5.18 11.31
CA LEU A 105 -20.29 -6.34 10.76
C LEU A 105 -21.32 -7.48 10.68
N VAL A 106 -21.52 -8.03 9.49
CA VAL A 106 -22.46 -9.12 9.25
C VAL A 106 -21.67 -10.36 8.83
N PRO A 107 -21.33 -11.26 9.77
CA PRO A 107 -20.66 -12.50 9.46
C PRO A 107 -21.50 -13.40 8.54
N GLU A 108 -20.87 -13.99 7.53
CA GLU A 108 -21.53 -14.86 6.55
C GLU A 108 -21.00 -16.30 6.61
N THR A 109 -19.67 -16.46 6.61
CA THR A 109 -19.01 -17.77 6.78
C THR A 109 -17.94 -17.70 7.87
N PRO A 110 -17.80 -18.77 8.69
CA PRO A 110 -16.70 -18.88 9.64
C PRO A 110 -15.36 -18.96 8.92
N GLY A 111 -14.30 -18.50 9.58
CA GLY A 111 -12.97 -18.42 9.00
C GLY A 111 -12.39 -17.02 9.19
N ALA A 112 -11.20 -16.80 8.66
CA ALA A 112 -10.59 -15.49 8.70
C ALA A 112 -10.51 -14.87 7.32
N VAL A 113 -10.51 -13.54 7.27
CA VAL A 113 -10.48 -12.77 6.03
C VAL A 113 -9.90 -11.39 6.26
N SER A 114 -9.03 -10.96 5.36
CA SER A 114 -8.50 -9.60 5.30
C SER A 114 -9.43 -8.72 4.47
N VAL A 115 -9.63 -7.49 4.91
CA VAL A 115 -10.43 -6.50 4.18
C VAL A 115 -9.64 -5.21 4.08
N THR A 116 -9.55 -4.67 2.86
CA THR A 116 -9.02 -3.33 2.60
C THR A 116 -10.19 -2.35 2.55
N ILE A 117 -10.17 -1.37 3.45
CA ILE A 117 -11.16 -0.30 3.56
C ILE A 117 -10.58 0.92 2.85
N ARG A 118 -11.33 1.52 1.94
CA ARG A 118 -10.87 2.60 1.06
C ARG A 118 -11.85 3.75 1.02
N ALA A 119 -11.36 4.98 0.97
CA ALA A 119 -12.21 6.14 0.75
C ALA A 119 -12.60 6.23 -0.74
N ALA A 120 -13.89 6.27 -1.06
CA ALA A 120 -14.34 6.24 -2.45
C ALA A 120 -13.91 7.53 -3.21
N ALA A 121 -13.94 8.69 -2.53
CA ALA A 121 -13.53 9.96 -3.12
C ALA A 121 -12.00 10.11 -3.27
N ASN A 122 -11.20 9.28 -2.59
CA ASN A 122 -9.74 9.26 -2.73
C ASN A 122 -9.20 7.83 -2.52
N VAL A 123 -9.08 7.08 -3.62
CA VAL A 123 -8.80 5.63 -3.59
C VAL A 123 -7.39 5.27 -3.09
N ASN A 124 -6.50 6.26 -2.98
CA ASN A 124 -5.17 6.12 -2.38
C ASN A 124 -5.20 6.10 -0.85
N VAL A 125 -6.31 6.49 -0.21
CA VAL A 125 -6.46 6.43 1.25
C VAL A 125 -7.10 5.10 1.62
N THR A 126 -6.30 4.23 2.23
CA THR A 126 -6.72 2.88 2.60
C THR A 126 -6.31 2.54 4.04
N ARG A 127 -6.99 1.57 4.61
CA ARG A 127 -6.62 0.84 5.83
C ARG A 127 -6.91 -0.64 5.59
N TYR A 128 -6.25 -1.53 6.33
CA TYR A 128 -6.56 -2.96 6.22
C TYR A 128 -6.70 -3.62 7.59
N LEU A 129 -7.69 -4.50 7.73
CA LEU A 129 -7.96 -5.26 8.95
C LEU A 129 -8.11 -6.74 8.65
N VAL A 130 -7.87 -7.57 9.66
CA VAL A 130 -8.14 -9.01 9.62
C VAL A 130 -9.36 -9.31 10.47
N PHE A 131 -10.39 -9.93 9.90
CA PHE A 131 -11.56 -10.41 10.63
C PHE A 131 -11.42 -11.91 10.90
N VAL A 132 -11.60 -12.34 12.14
CA VAL A 132 -11.59 -13.75 12.55
C VAL A 132 -12.97 -14.14 13.03
N ILE A 133 -13.73 -14.82 12.18
CA ILE A 133 -15.12 -15.21 12.40
C ILE A 133 -15.16 -16.62 12.98
N ASN A 134 -15.51 -16.72 14.26
CA ASN A 134 -15.57 -17.97 15.00
C ASN A 134 -16.96 -18.61 14.89
N THR A 135 -17.00 -19.93 14.98
CA THR A 135 -18.25 -20.70 15.08
C THR A 135 -18.19 -21.66 16.25
N ARG A 136 -19.36 -22.16 16.65
CA ARG A 136 -19.55 -23.17 17.68
C ARG A 136 -19.68 -24.59 17.11
N GLU A 137 -19.78 -24.72 15.79
CA GLU A 137 -19.88 -26.00 15.09
C GLU A 137 -18.55 -26.38 14.42
N ILE A 138 -18.13 -27.63 14.58
CA ILE A 138 -17.01 -28.19 13.82
C ILE A 138 -17.51 -28.52 12.41
N THR A 139 -16.71 -28.17 11.41
CA THR A 139 -17.03 -28.39 9.99
C THR A 139 -16.18 -29.48 9.35
N GLY A 140 -15.01 -29.79 9.93
CA GLY A 140 -14.13 -30.84 9.43
C GLY A 140 -13.19 -31.40 10.50
N ILE A 141 -12.85 -32.68 10.34
CA ILE A 141 -11.84 -33.37 11.13
C ILE A 141 -11.07 -34.32 10.19
N SER A 142 -9.74 -34.32 10.28
CA SER A 142 -8.88 -35.12 9.38
C SER A 142 -7.65 -35.65 10.12
N ILE A 143 -7.28 -36.90 9.88
CA ILE A 143 -6.06 -37.54 10.39
C ILE A 143 -4.91 -37.43 9.38
N TYR A 144 -3.73 -37.07 9.86
CA TYR A 144 -2.52 -37.00 9.04
C TYR A 144 -1.31 -37.66 9.72
N ASP A 145 -0.31 -38.02 8.94
CA ASP A 145 0.92 -38.63 9.44
C ASP A 145 2.07 -37.61 9.59
N GLU A 146 3.25 -38.08 10.01
CA GLU A 146 4.45 -37.24 10.21
C GLU A 146 4.97 -36.55 8.94
N SER A 147 4.54 -36.99 7.74
CA SER A 147 4.84 -36.29 6.49
C SER A 147 3.93 -35.08 6.25
N GLY A 148 2.87 -34.91 7.06
CA GLY A 148 1.87 -33.87 6.91
C GLY A 148 0.73 -34.20 5.93
N SER A 149 0.72 -35.42 5.37
CA SER A 149 -0.32 -35.86 4.42
C SER A 149 -1.52 -36.45 5.16
N GLU A 150 -2.74 -36.12 4.73
CA GLU A 150 -3.94 -36.84 5.15
C GLU A 150 -3.85 -38.30 4.69
N VAL A 151 -4.26 -39.22 5.55
CA VAL A 151 -4.03 -40.65 5.33
C VAL A 151 -5.28 -41.48 5.58
N GLU A 152 -5.63 -42.30 4.59
CA GLU A 152 -6.67 -43.34 4.72
C GLU A 152 -6.10 -44.69 5.18
N GLU A 153 -4.84 -44.99 4.80
CA GLU A 153 -4.09 -46.17 5.28
C GLU A 153 -2.63 -45.82 5.59
N VAL A 154 -2.11 -46.32 6.70
CA VAL A 154 -0.69 -46.19 7.08
C VAL A 154 -0.10 -47.53 7.45
N ARG A 155 1.03 -47.88 6.83
CA ARG A 155 1.83 -49.03 7.22
C ARG A 155 2.87 -48.63 8.26
N ILE A 156 2.99 -49.43 9.32
CA ILE A 156 3.96 -49.19 10.39
C ILE A 156 4.89 -50.38 10.60
N LEU A 157 6.15 -50.07 10.90
CA LEU A 157 7.17 -51.05 11.27
C LEU A 157 7.45 -51.03 12.79
N ALA A 158 7.26 -49.88 13.42
CA ALA A 158 7.34 -49.60 14.85
C ALA A 158 6.20 -48.63 15.22
N GLU A 159 6.23 -48.02 16.41
CA GLU A 159 5.35 -46.92 16.75
C GLU A 159 5.42 -45.78 15.73
N LYS A 160 4.28 -45.12 15.47
CA LYS A 160 4.19 -43.99 14.55
C LYS A 160 3.21 -42.95 15.08
N ARG A 161 3.54 -41.67 14.95
CA ARG A 161 2.62 -40.58 15.31
C ARG A 161 1.60 -40.35 14.20
N LEU A 162 0.35 -40.23 14.62
CA LEU A 162 -0.71 -39.58 13.85
C LEU A 162 -1.10 -38.28 14.55
N PHE A 163 -1.50 -37.31 13.74
CA PHE A 163 -1.99 -36.03 14.19
C PHE A 163 -3.43 -35.83 13.70
N VAL A 164 -4.14 -34.88 14.30
CA VAL A 164 -5.52 -34.54 13.94
C VAL A 164 -5.67 -33.04 13.77
N ALA A 165 -6.33 -32.64 12.70
CA ALA A 165 -6.77 -31.28 12.48
C ALA A 165 -8.28 -31.21 12.72
N VAL A 166 -8.72 -30.20 13.48
CA VAL A 166 -10.14 -29.90 13.72
C VAL A 166 -10.40 -28.51 13.18
N SER A 167 -11.37 -28.37 12.26
CA SER A 167 -11.66 -27.11 11.59
C SER A 167 -13.08 -26.61 11.87
N PRO A 168 -13.26 -25.39 12.42
CA PRO A 168 -12.24 -24.61 13.13
C PRO A 168 -12.06 -25.13 14.55
N VAL A 169 -10.82 -25.18 15.06
CA VAL A 169 -10.52 -25.75 16.39
C VAL A 169 -11.24 -25.03 17.54
N VAL A 170 -11.54 -23.75 17.36
CA VAL A 170 -12.27 -22.94 18.35
C VAL A 170 -13.70 -23.43 18.59
N ALA A 171 -14.25 -24.26 17.71
CA ALA A 171 -15.56 -24.88 17.88
C ALA A 171 -15.53 -26.09 18.81
N LEU A 172 -14.35 -26.59 19.21
CA LEU A 172 -14.20 -27.72 20.13
C LEU A 172 -14.75 -27.36 21.52
N ASP A 173 -15.55 -28.26 22.10
CA ASP A 173 -16.07 -28.14 23.45
C ASP A 173 -15.00 -28.55 24.47
N GLY A 174 -14.33 -27.53 25.05
CA GLY A 174 -13.22 -27.74 25.98
C GLY A 174 -12.11 -28.58 25.35
N HIS A 175 -11.82 -29.72 25.99
CA HIS A 175 -10.74 -30.64 25.59
C HIS A 175 -11.28 -32.00 25.12
N ASN A 176 -12.51 -32.04 24.59
CA ASN A 176 -13.20 -33.28 24.21
C ASN A 176 -12.70 -33.84 22.87
N LEU A 177 -11.46 -34.36 22.86
CA LEU A 177 -10.84 -35.07 21.74
C LEU A 177 -10.41 -36.46 22.22
N THR A 178 -10.81 -37.52 21.51
CA THR A 178 -10.54 -38.90 21.95
C THR A 178 -10.05 -39.76 20.78
N TRP A 179 -8.95 -40.47 21.00
CA TRP A 179 -8.42 -41.48 20.07
C TRP A 179 -8.81 -42.90 20.52
N LYS A 180 -9.08 -43.79 19.58
CA LYS A 180 -9.44 -45.19 19.86
C LYS A 180 -8.98 -46.15 18.77
N SER A 181 -8.51 -47.33 19.16
CA SER A 181 -8.27 -48.46 18.26
C SER A 181 -9.50 -49.37 18.18
N SER A 182 -9.78 -49.92 16.99
CA SER A 182 -10.82 -50.94 16.81
C SER A 182 -10.41 -52.32 17.35
N ASP A 183 -9.11 -52.56 17.54
CA ASP A 183 -8.54 -53.84 18.00
C ASP A 183 -7.26 -53.60 18.83
N GLU A 184 -7.41 -53.41 20.14
CA GLU A 184 -6.30 -53.17 21.08
C GLU A 184 -5.27 -54.32 21.19
N PRO A 185 -5.66 -55.61 21.08
CA PRO A 185 -4.71 -56.71 20.91
C PRO A 185 -3.78 -56.60 19.69
N VAL A 186 -4.19 -55.88 18.65
CA VAL A 186 -3.38 -55.63 17.46
C VAL A 186 -2.60 -54.32 17.59
N LEU A 187 -3.28 -53.22 17.96
CA LEU A 187 -2.73 -51.86 17.97
C LEU A 187 -3.31 -51.03 19.11
N LYS A 188 -2.48 -50.28 19.82
CA LYS A 188 -2.89 -49.26 20.80
C LYS A 188 -2.63 -47.87 20.27
N VAL A 189 -3.42 -46.88 20.71
CA VAL A 189 -3.24 -45.47 20.37
C VAL A 189 -3.25 -44.63 21.65
N SER A 190 -2.33 -43.67 21.76
CA SER A 190 -2.27 -42.75 22.90
C SER A 190 -3.30 -41.62 22.80
N LYS A 191 -3.45 -40.82 23.87
CA LYS A 191 -4.30 -39.62 23.90
C LYS A 191 -3.89 -38.55 22.87
N ASN A 192 -2.66 -38.64 22.35
CA ASN A 192 -2.09 -37.73 21.35
C ASN A 192 -1.75 -38.46 20.03
N GLY A 193 -2.46 -39.54 19.69
CA GLY A 193 -2.31 -40.21 18.40
C GLY A 193 -1.01 -41.00 18.20
N LEU A 194 -0.25 -41.33 19.24
CA LEU A 194 0.90 -42.26 19.11
C LEU A 194 0.37 -43.69 18.96
N VAL A 195 0.49 -44.26 17.77
CA VAL A 195 0.05 -45.62 17.49
C VAL A 195 1.19 -46.60 17.74
N ARG A 196 0.97 -47.62 18.57
CA ARG A 196 1.93 -48.66 18.91
C ARG A 196 1.40 -50.04 18.50
N PRO A 197 2.15 -50.83 17.71
CA PRO A 197 1.77 -52.20 17.42
C PRO A 197 1.93 -53.08 18.66
N VAL A 198 0.96 -53.95 18.90
CA VAL A 198 0.98 -54.97 19.97
C VAL A 198 1.21 -56.35 19.36
N SER A 199 0.62 -56.61 18.19
CA SER A 199 0.84 -57.81 17.37
C SER A 199 0.72 -57.46 15.89
N ARG A 200 1.16 -58.38 15.00
CA ARG A 200 1.04 -58.17 13.55
C ARG A 200 -0.42 -58.33 13.11
N GLY A 201 -0.95 -57.33 12.41
CA GLY A 201 -2.32 -57.32 11.91
C GLY A 201 -2.73 -55.95 11.38
N LYS A 202 -4.02 -55.78 11.11
CA LYS A 202 -4.60 -54.49 10.71
C LYS A 202 -5.71 -54.08 11.68
N ALA A 203 -5.76 -52.80 12.03
CA ALA A 203 -6.85 -52.24 12.84
C ALA A 203 -7.13 -50.79 12.41
N TYR A 204 -8.35 -50.32 12.66
CA TYR A 204 -8.69 -48.91 12.47
C TYR A 204 -8.32 -48.12 13.72
N VAL A 205 -7.71 -46.96 13.50
CA VAL A 205 -7.54 -45.92 14.52
C VAL A 205 -8.50 -44.80 14.20
N SER A 206 -9.32 -44.41 15.17
CA SER A 206 -10.34 -43.36 15.04
C SER A 206 -10.08 -42.23 16.03
N VAL A 207 -10.44 -41.01 15.62
CA VAL A 207 -10.45 -39.83 16.48
C VAL A 207 -11.84 -39.21 16.46
N SER A 208 -12.34 -38.79 17.63
CA SER A 208 -13.63 -38.12 17.77
C SER A 208 -13.49 -36.81 18.55
N ALA A 209 -14.16 -35.77 18.07
CA ALA A 209 -14.26 -34.46 18.69
C ALA A 209 -15.72 -34.10 18.97
N VAL A 210 -15.99 -33.37 20.06
CA VAL A 210 -17.32 -32.83 20.37
C VAL A 210 -17.29 -31.31 20.22
N ASP A 211 -18.20 -30.75 19.44
CA ASP A 211 -18.32 -29.31 19.29
C ASP A 211 -19.11 -28.65 20.43
N LYS A 212 -19.05 -27.32 20.51
CA LYS A 212 -19.74 -26.51 21.53
C LYS A 212 -21.28 -26.55 21.45
N LEU A 213 -21.84 -27.29 20.50
CA LEU A 213 -23.27 -27.59 20.37
C LEU A 213 -23.59 -29.03 20.80
N GLY A 214 -22.59 -29.82 21.20
CA GLY A 214 -22.72 -31.20 21.65
C GLY A 214 -22.76 -32.23 20.51
N LYS A 215 -22.45 -31.84 19.27
CA LYS A 215 -22.40 -32.76 18.12
C LYS A 215 -21.02 -33.39 18.02
N THR A 216 -21.01 -34.70 17.77
CA THR A 216 -19.77 -35.49 17.60
C THR A 216 -19.36 -35.54 16.13
N HIS A 217 -18.08 -35.31 15.88
CA HIS A 217 -17.43 -35.42 14.58
C HIS A 217 -16.28 -36.41 14.71
N SER A 218 -16.01 -37.20 13.68
CA SER A 218 -14.97 -38.24 13.75
C SER A 218 -14.32 -38.52 12.41
N ASP A 219 -13.08 -38.97 12.46
CA ASP A 219 -12.34 -39.51 11.32
C ASP A 219 -11.64 -40.83 11.71
N SER A 220 -11.27 -41.65 10.73
CA SER A 220 -10.61 -42.93 10.95
C SER A 220 -9.63 -43.30 9.84
N VAL A 221 -8.50 -43.89 10.25
CA VAL A 221 -7.45 -44.39 9.36
C VAL A 221 -7.23 -45.89 9.59
N LEU A 222 -6.99 -46.65 8.51
CA LEU A 222 -6.55 -48.02 8.59
C LEU A 222 -5.05 -48.09 8.91
N VAL A 223 -4.66 -48.78 9.97
CA VAL A 223 -3.25 -48.99 10.29
C VAL A 223 -2.87 -50.44 10.00
N ASP A 224 -1.92 -50.61 9.07
CA ASP A 224 -1.34 -51.89 8.71
C ASP A 224 -0.04 -52.16 9.49
N ALA A 225 -0.17 -52.91 10.57
CA ALA A 225 0.94 -53.40 11.39
C ALA A 225 1.39 -54.81 11.00
N SER A 226 0.98 -55.34 9.85
CA SER A 226 1.36 -56.69 9.41
C SER A 226 2.87 -56.83 9.21
N GLY A 227 3.55 -55.72 8.91
CA GLY A 227 5.01 -55.62 8.81
C GLY A 227 5.73 -55.16 10.08
N ALA A 228 5.03 -55.01 11.21
CA ALA A 228 5.64 -54.52 12.44
C ALA A 228 6.76 -55.45 12.92
N LEU A 229 7.92 -54.87 13.23
CA LEU A 229 9.10 -55.55 13.74
C LEU A 229 9.25 -55.39 15.24
N VAL A 230 8.81 -54.25 15.80
CA VAL A 230 8.95 -53.94 17.22
C VAL A 230 7.70 -53.20 17.73
N LYS A 231 7.40 -53.35 19.02
CA LYS A 231 6.32 -52.61 19.69
C LYS A 231 6.70 -51.16 19.95
N GLU A 232 7.96 -50.94 20.37
CA GLU A 232 8.54 -49.63 20.66
C GLU A 232 10.02 -49.62 20.25
N SER A 233 10.48 -48.55 19.61
CA SER A 233 11.86 -48.31 19.20
C SER A 233 12.71 -47.69 20.32
N LYS A 234 12.09 -47.17 21.37
CA LYS A 234 12.79 -46.68 22.56
C LYS A 234 12.13 -47.20 23.82
N VAL A 235 12.88 -47.95 24.62
CA VAL A 235 12.37 -48.55 25.87
C VAL A 235 13.34 -48.32 27.00
N TYR A 236 12.84 -48.24 28.24
CA TYR A 236 13.68 -48.20 29.43
C TYR A 236 13.42 -49.45 30.27
N THR A 237 14.44 -50.02 30.89
CA THR A 237 14.29 -51.21 31.73
C THR A 237 15.24 -51.16 32.92
N SER A 238 14.76 -51.64 34.07
CA SER A 238 15.62 -51.93 35.23
C SER A 238 16.19 -53.35 35.21
N SER A 239 15.76 -54.16 34.25
CA SER A 239 16.20 -55.55 34.07
C SER A 239 17.46 -55.67 33.21
N GLU A 240 18.13 -56.82 33.30
CA GLU A 240 19.24 -57.15 32.41
C GLU A 240 18.76 -57.29 30.96
N ILE A 241 19.43 -56.60 30.04
CA ILE A 241 19.12 -56.63 28.61
C ILE A 241 19.74 -57.88 27.99
N THR A 242 18.89 -58.85 27.67
CA THR A 242 19.27 -60.07 26.94
C THR A 242 18.48 -60.17 25.62
N ALA A 243 19.01 -60.91 24.64
CA ALA A 243 18.27 -61.18 23.41
C ALA A 243 16.90 -61.82 23.69
N GLY A 244 16.82 -62.75 24.65
CA GLY A 244 15.57 -63.37 25.07
C GLY A 244 14.56 -62.36 25.64
N TRP A 245 15.03 -61.39 26.43
CA TRP A 245 14.17 -60.31 26.92
C TRP A 245 13.61 -59.46 25.78
N LEU A 246 14.42 -59.14 24.77
CA LEU A 246 13.99 -58.39 23.60
C LEU A 246 12.93 -59.14 22.78
N TYR A 247 13.14 -60.44 22.52
CA TYR A 247 12.15 -61.27 21.84
C TYR A 247 10.84 -61.41 22.61
N ALA A 248 10.89 -61.46 23.94
CA ALA A 248 9.70 -61.60 24.76
C ALA A 248 8.88 -60.30 24.87
N ASN A 249 9.55 -59.15 24.92
CA ASN A 249 8.91 -57.89 25.31
C ASN A 249 8.71 -56.93 24.13
N VAL A 250 9.73 -56.74 23.29
CA VAL A 250 9.79 -55.62 22.33
C VAL A 250 9.58 -56.09 20.89
N ILE A 251 10.19 -57.21 20.50
CA ILE A 251 10.21 -57.68 19.11
C ILE A 251 8.89 -58.36 18.74
N LEU A 252 8.45 -58.16 17.49
CA LEU A 252 7.26 -58.76 16.90
C LEU A 252 7.62 -59.68 15.74
N GLY A 253 7.33 -60.98 15.92
CA GLY A 253 7.43 -62.03 14.90
C GLY A 253 8.64 -62.95 15.05
N ASP A 254 8.45 -64.22 14.69
CA ASP A 254 9.42 -65.29 14.96
C ASP A 254 10.57 -65.37 13.92
N SER A 255 10.44 -64.66 12.79
CA SER A 255 11.37 -64.69 11.66
C SER A 255 12.14 -63.38 11.48
N VAL A 256 12.51 -62.73 12.58
CA VAL A 256 13.31 -61.50 12.58
C VAL A 256 14.68 -61.77 13.20
N SER A 257 15.70 -61.14 12.64
CA SER A 257 17.07 -61.18 13.12
C SER A 257 17.34 -60.00 14.06
N LEU A 258 18.19 -60.22 15.05
CA LEU A 258 18.62 -59.22 16.02
C LEU A 258 20.13 -59.04 15.94
N SER A 259 20.59 -57.83 15.62
CA SER A 259 22.00 -57.47 15.54
C SER A 259 22.33 -56.42 16.59
N LYS A 260 23.27 -56.70 17.49
CA LYS A 260 23.72 -55.75 18.51
C LYS A 260 24.67 -54.73 17.89
N ILE A 261 24.40 -53.43 18.05
CA ILE A 261 25.33 -52.35 17.68
C ILE A 261 26.27 -52.10 18.87
N ASP A 262 25.68 -51.77 20.02
CA ASP A 262 26.38 -51.50 21.28
C ASP A 262 25.55 -51.98 22.49
N TYR A 263 25.87 -51.50 23.70
CA TYR A 263 25.18 -51.92 24.93
C TYR A 263 23.72 -51.43 25.03
N THR A 264 23.36 -50.34 24.34
CA THR A 264 22.04 -49.70 24.39
C THR A 264 21.32 -49.71 23.04
N HIS A 265 21.98 -50.08 21.94
CA HIS A 265 21.39 -50.07 20.59
C HIS A 265 21.41 -51.44 19.91
N TYR A 266 20.27 -51.83 19.33
CA TYR A 266 20.08 -53.08 18.61
C TYR A 266 19.31 -52.85 17.31
N VAL A 267 19.64 -53.57 16.24
CA VAL A 267 18.88 -53.56 14.99
C VAL A 267 18.05 -54.83 14.89
N VAL A 268 16.74 -54.68 14.66
CA VAL A 268 15.82 -55.76 14.32
C VAL A 268 15.54 -55.71 12.83
N SER A 269 15.66 -56.84 12.13
CA SER A 269 15.41 -56.91 10.69
C SER A 269 14.74 -58.21 10.27
N ASP A 270 13.76 -58.13 9.37
CA ASP A 270 13.15 -59.27 8.68
C ASP A 270 13.84 -59.60 7.33
N GLY A 271 14.97 -58.94 7.04
CA GLY A 271 15.70 -59.04 5.77
C GLY A 271 15.25 -58.07 4.67
N SER A 272 14.05 -57.51 4.77
CA SER A 272 13.54 -56.47 3.84
C SER A 272 13.48 -55.09 4.48
N ASN A 273 13.18 -55.05 5.77
CA ASN A 273 13.08 -53.85 6.60
C ASN A 273 13.98 -53.98 7.82
N SER A 274 14.36 -52.85 8.41
CA SER A 274 15.12 -52.83 9.66
C SER A 274 14.73 -51.64 10.53
N ILE A 275 14.69 -51.83 11.84
CA ILE A 275 14.49 -50.79 12.84
C ILE A 275 15.58 -50.89 13.90
N GLU A 276 16.09 -49.74 14.32
CA GLU A 276 16.93 -49.63 15.50
C GLU A 276 16.06 -49.47 16.76
N ILE A 277 16.41 -50.21 17.81
CA ILE A 277 15.84 -50.07 19.15
C ILE A 277 16.92 -49.46 20.04
N GLU A 278 16.59 -48.35 20.71
CA GLU A 278 17.33 -47.76 21.81
C GLU A 278 16.79 -48.29 23.15
N ILE A 279 17.70 -48.71 24.03
CA ILE A 279 17.37 -49.21 25.36
C ILE A 279 18.09 -48.37 26.41
N GLY A 280 17.32 -47.67 27.23
CA GLY A 280 17.81 -46.98 28.40
C GLY A 280 17.76 -47.86 29.65
N PHE A 281 18.66 -47.59 30.59
CA PHE A 281 18.59 -48.17 31.93
C PHE A 281 17.83 -47.23 32.87
N CYS A 282 16.90 -47.77 33.63
CA CYS A 282 16.20 -47.04 34.71
C CYS A 282 16.21 -47.86 36.00
N GLN A 283 15.82 -47.25 37.11
CA GLN A 283 15.55 -47.94 38.36
C GLN A 283 14.06 -48.29 38.47
N SER A 284 13.73 -49.33 39.25
CA SER A 284 12.34 -49.64 39.57
C SER A 284 11.67 -48.45 40.26
N GLY A 285 10.58 -47.94 39.70
CA GLY A 285 9.86 -46.76 40.21
C GLY A 285 10.30 -45.43 39.60
N ASP A 286 11.31 -45.43 38.73
CA ASP A 286 11.61 -44.27 37.89
C ASP A 286 10.39 -43.95 37.00
N TRP A 287 10.08 -42.67 36.86
CA TRP A 287 8.93 -42.20 36.11
C TRP A 287 9.30 -41.07 35.15
N GLY A 288 8.51 -40.83 34.11
CA GLY A 288 8.82 -39.83 33.09
C GLY A 288 7.57 -39.33 32.36
N PHE A 289 7.74 -38.34 31.49
CA PHE A 289 6.67 -37.92 30.59
C PHE A 289 6.40 -39.03 29.58
N GLY A 290 5.14 -39.42 29.38
CA GLY A 290 4.81 -40.56 28.51
C GLY A 290 4.72 -40.26 27.02
N ASP A 291 5.05 -39.02 26.64
CA ASP A 291 5.08 -38.60 25.25
C ASP A 291 6.37 -37.83 24.96
N SER A 292 6.98 -38.09 23.81
CA SER A 292 8.21 -37.46 23.34
C SER A 292 7.98 -36.09 22.69
N LEU A 293 6.77 -35.74 22.24
CA LEU A 293 6.51 -34.48 21.53
C LEU A 293 6.87 -33.23 22.36
N ASP A 294 7.70 -32.34 21.81
CA ASP A 294 8.17 -31.11 22.45
C ASP A 294 7.76 -29.84 21.69
N THR A 295 7.22 -29.96 20.48
CA THR A 295 6.79 -28.83 19.67
C THR A 295 5.27 -28.81 19.56
N LEU A 296 4.67 -27.68 19.89
CA LEU A 296 3.22 -27.45 19.83
C LEU A 296 2.92 -26.24 18.96
N TYR A 297 1.72 -26.18 18.41
CA TYR A 297 1.27 -25.02 17.63
C TYR A 297 0.05 -24.38 18.30
N THR A 298 -0.07 -23.05 18.20
CA THR A 298 -1.31 -22.35 18.50
C THR A 298 -2.42 -22.83 17.55
N ARG A 299 -3.69 -22.49 17.83
CA ARG A 299 -4.87 -22.86 17.00
C ARG A 299 -4.87 -24.35 16.55
N SER A 300 -4.37 -25.24 17.41
CA SER A 300 -4.26 -26.67 17.14
C SER A 300 -5.05 -27.46 18.18
N ALA A 301 -5.32 -28.73 17.87
CA ALA A 301 -6.03 -29.63 18.78
C ALA A 301 -5.33 -29.69 20.17
N PRO A 302 -6.09 -29.90 21.26
CA PRO A 302 -5.52 -29.95 22.60
C PRO A 302 -4.49 -31.07 22.71
N TYR A 303 -3.41 -30.80 23.45
CA TYR A 303 -2.37 -31.79 23.72
C TYR A 303 -2.47 -32.29 25.16
N PHE A 304 -2.58 -33.60 25.35
CA PHE A 304 -2.68 -34.21 26.67
C PHE A 304 -1.30 -34.59 27.19
N ILE A 305 -0.92 -34.08 28.36
CA ILE A 305 0.32 -34.46 29.04
C ILE A 305 0.02 -35.48 30.12
N TRP A 306 0.86 -36.51 30.24
CA TRP A 306 0.81 -37.47 31.35
C TRP A 306 2.21 -37.90 31.75
N ALA A 307 2.30 -38.59 32.88
CA ALA A 307 3.51 -39.29 33.27
C ALA A 307 3.24 -40.79 33.41
N GLU A 308 4.25 -41.60 33.23
CA GLU A 308 4.20 -43.07 33.33
C GLU A 308 5.44 -43.58 34.04
N ASN A 309 5.41 -44.80 34.59
CA ASN A 309 6.68 -45.40 35.02
C ASN A 309 7.52 -45.76 33.78
N LEU A 310 8.81 -45.49 33.88
CA LEU A 310 9.74 -45.66 32.76
C LEU A 310 10.05 -47.13 32.46
N ASP A 311 10.03 -48.00 33.48
CA ASP A 311 10.32 -49.41 33.26
C ASP A 311 9.26 -50.03 32.34
N TYR A 312 9.71 -50.57 31.21
CA TYR A 312 8.87 -51.18 30.19
C TYR A 312 7.96 -52.28 30.74
N ASN A 313 8.40 -52.99 31.79
CA ASN A 313 7.60 -54.04 32.42
C ASN A 313 6.44 -53.48 33.30
N ASP A 314 6.44 -52.18 33.61
CA ASP A 314 5.42 -51.45 34.38
C ASP A 314 5.13 -50.07 33.76
N SER A 315 4.84 -50.00 32.47
CA SER A 315 4.53 -48.76 31.74
C SER A 315 3.15 -48.15 32.04
N SER A 316 2.69 -48.28 33.30
CA SER A 316 1.40 -47.76 33.74
C SER A 316 1.40 -46.21 33.87
N GLU A 317 0.31 -45.59 33.43
CA GLU A 317 0.09 -44.14 33.58
C GLU A 317 -0.07 -43.77 35.07
N ILE A 318 0.61 -42.71 35.50
CA ILE A 318 0.56 -42.16 36.84
C ILE A 318 -0.50 -41.05 36.89
N THR A 319 -1.56 -41.27 37.68
CA THR A 319 -2.74 -40.39 37.70
C THR A 319 -2.67 -39.24 38.71
N SER A 320 -1.67 -39.22 39.60
CA SER A 320 -1.54 -38.26 40.71
C SER A 320 -0.42 -37.23 40.50
N VAL A 321 -0.15 -36.89 39.25
CA VAL A 321 0.90 -35.93 38.86
C VAL A 321 0.30 -34.53 38.73
N ARG A 322 1.01 -33.53 39.27
CA ARG A 322 0.67 -32.12 39.09
C ARG A 322 1.57 -31.51 38.02
N PHE A 323 0.98 -30.90 37.00
CA PHE A 323 1.71 -30.18 35.95
C PHE A 323 1.58 -28.66 36.14
N VAL A 324 2.67 -27.93 35.95
CA VAL A 324 2.72 -26.47 36.03
C VAL A 324 3.65 -25.92 34.95
N SER A 325 3.18 -24.98 34.15
CA SER A 325 4.03 -24.23 33.22
C SER A 325 4.72 -23.06 33.94
N ASN A 326 5.99 -22.83 33.63
CA ASN A 326 6.70 -21.63 34.09
C ASN A 326 6.25 -20.35 33.37
N ASN A 327 5.59 -20.46 32.22
CA ASN A 327 5.07 -19.33 31.45
C ASN A 327 3.69 -19.65 30.85
N PRO A 328 2.60 -19.43 31.61
CA PRO A 328 1.23 -19.65 31.15
C PRO A 328 0.77 -18.75 30.00
N GLU A 329 1.46 -17.64 29.73
CA GLU A 329 1.15 -16.75 28.59
C GLU A 329 1.61 -17.35 27.25
N ILE A 330 2.59 -18.25 27.27
CA ILE A 330 3.04 -19.02 26.10
C ILE A 330 2.31 -20.36 26.04
N LEU A 331 2.30 -21.10 27.16
CA LEU A 331 1.72 -22.43 27.25
C LEU A 331 0.99 -22.60 28.57
N ARG A 332 -0.34 -22.55 28.53
CA ARG A 332 -1.19 -22.74 29.71
C ARG A 332 -1.37 -24.23 29.99
N VAL A 333 -1.45 -24.59 31.28
CA VAL A 333 -1.74 -25.96 31.73
C VAL A 333 -3.08 -25.98 32.44
N GLU A 334 -4.02 -26.77 31.92
CA GLU A 334 -5.36 -26.96 32.47
C GLU A 334 -5.52 -28.43 32.88
N GLY A 335 -5.25 -28.72 34.15
CA GLY A 335 -5.17 -30.11 34.62
C GLY A 335 -4.03 -30.87 33.96
N ASN A 336 -4.36 -31.74 33.01
CA ASN A 336 -3.42 -32.52 32.21
C ASN A 336 -3.45 -32.14 30.72
N VAL A 337 -4.00 -30.96 30.38
CA VAL A 337 -4.04 -30.46 29.00
C VAL A 337 -3.13 -29.25 28.85
N LEU A 338 -2.31 -29.26 27.80
CA LEU A 338 -1.49 -28.13 27.40
C LEU A 338 -2.25 -27.32 26.34
N VAL A 339 -2.40 -26.01 26.57
CA VAL A 339 -3.13 -25.10 25.68
C VAL A 339 -2.16 -24.02 25.20
N PRO A 340 -1.57 -24.18 24.00
CA PRO A 340 -0.65 -23.19 23.42
C PRO A 340 -1.37 -21.86 23.20
N GLN A 341 -0.77 -20.76 23.68
CA GLN A 341 -1.37 -19.41 23.62
C GLN A 341 -0.63 -18.51 22.63
N LYS A 342 0.70 -18.57 22.62
CA LYS A 342 1.56 -17.68 21.84
C LYS A 342 2.89 -18.37 21.52
N GLY A 343 3.47 -18.07 20.36
CA GLY A 343 4.82 -18.48 19.99
C GLY A 343 5.87 -18.14 21.06
N GLY A 344 6.75 -19.11 21.33
CA GLY A 344 7.84 -19.00 22.31
C GLY A 344 8.21 -20.34 22.95
N GLU A 345 9.02 -20.32 24.01
CA GLU A 345 9.40 -21.53 24.74
C GLU A 345 8.86 -21.49 26.18
N ALA A 346 8.32 -22.62 26.64
CA ALA A 346 7.79 -22.78 27.99
C ALA A 346 8.20 -24.14 28.57
N THR A 347 8.56 -24.18 29.84
CA THR A 347 8.93 -25.41 30.56
C THR A 347 7.78 -25.83 31.47
N VAL A 348 7.30 -27.05 31.26
CA VAL A 348 6.32 -27.70 32.13
C VAL A 348 7.03 -28.55 33.17
N THR A 349 6.71 -28.31 34.44
CA THR A 349 7.17 -29.08 35.58
C THR A 349 6.09 -30.07 36.00
N ALA A 350 6.43 -31.35 36.04
CA ALA A 350 5.64 -32.42 36.61
C ALA A 350 6.10 -32.68 38.05
N THR A 351 5.18 -32.79 39.01
CA THR A 351 5.47 -33.13 40.40
C THR A 351 4.73 -34.40 40.81
N TYR A 352 5.48 -35.39 41.30
CA TYR A 352 4.95 -36.64 41.82
C TYR A 352 5.75 -37.10 43.03
N ARG A 353 5.07 -37.46 44.13
CA ARG A 353 5.71 -37.91 45.40
C ARG A 353 6.81 -37.00 45.95
N GLY A 354 6.75 -35.69 45.67
CA GLY A 354 7.76 -34.71 46.10
C GLY A 354 8.96 -34.59 45.16
N GLU A 355 9.05 -35.42 44.13
CA GLU A 355 10.03 -35.30 43.05
C GLU A 355 9.48 -34.44 41.91
N THR A 356 10.37 -33.77 41.19
CA THR A 356 10.01 -32.98 40.02
C THR A 356 10.80 -33.40 38.78
N LYS A 357 10.12 -33.41 37.64
CA LYS A 357 10.71 -33.54 36.30
C LYS A 357 10.23 -32.40 35.42
N THR A 358 11.06 -31.96 34.49
CA THR A 358 10.75 -30.84 33.60
C THR A 358 10.82 -31.26 32.14
N LYS A 359 9.97 -30.66 31.31
CA LYS A 359 10.02 -30.78 29.86
C LYS A 359 9.80 -29.40 29.25
N THR A 360 10.71 -29.00 28.37
CA THR A 360 10.58 -27.75 27.61
C THR A 360 9.79 -28.01 26.34
N PHE A 361 8.83 -27.15 26.07
CA PHE A 361 8.03 -27.13 24.88
C PHE A 361 8.31 -25.87 24.07
N ARG A 362 8.45 -26.03 22.76
CA ARG A 362 8.49 -24.94 21.80
C ARG A 362 7.09 -24.74 21.21
N VAL A 363 6.46 -23.63 21.53
CA VAL A 363 5.19 -23.21 20.93
C VAL A 363 5.50 -22.40 19.68
N LYS A 364 4.89 -22.80 18.56
CA LYS A 364 4.95 -22.08 17.29
C LYS A 364 3.57 -21.55 16.92
N ASP A 365 3.52 -20.53 16.09
CA ASP A 365 2.27 -19.92 15.68
C ASP A 365 1.67 -20.63 14.47
N ASN A 366 0.39 -20.99 14.56
CA ASN A 366 -0.43 -21.41 13.42
C ASN A 366 -1.39 -20.24 13.08
N PRO A 367 -1.07 -19.41 12.08
CA PRO A 367 -1.88 -18.25 11.74
C PRO A 367 -3.25 -18.62 11.17
N ALA A 368 -4.27 -17.80 11.44
CA ALA A 368 -5.52 -17.86 10.68
C ALA A 368 -5.43 -17.14 9.34
N VAL A 369 -4.62 -16.08 9.27
CA VAL A 369 -4.30 -15.34 8.05
C VAL A 369 -2.79 -15.10 8.06
N LEU A 370 -2.18 -15.19 6.89
CA LEU A 370 -0.77 -14.92 6.71
C LEU A 370 -0.59 -13.52 6.10
N ASN A 371 0.14 -12.65 6.78
CA ASN A 371 0.50 -11.33 6.27
C ASN A 371 1.97 -11.32 5.84
N LEU A 372 2.22 -10.76 4.66
CA LEU A 372 3.57 -10.53 4.17
C LEU A 372 4.00 -9.10 4.52
N SER A 373 5.31 -8.84 4.49
CA SER A 373 5.87 -7.49 4.60
C SER A 373 5.44 -6.55 3.47
N LEU A 374 4.83 -7.09 2.41
CA LEU A 374 4.17 -6.36 1.35
C LEU A 374 2.76 -6.91 1.17
N SER A 375 1.76 -6.06 1.37
CA SER A 375 0.34 -6.36 1.20
C SER A 375 -0.15 -6.02 -0.21
N PRO A 376 -1.34 -6.52 -0.63
CA PRO A 376 -1.97 -6.07 -1.86
C PRO A 376 -2.26 -4.56 -1.90
N ALA A 377 -2.50 -3.93 -0.73
CA ALA A 377 -2.68 -2.49 -0.64
C ALA A 377 -1.39 -1.74 -1.00
N ASP A 378 -0.22 -2.27 -0.63
CA ASP A 378 1.09 -1.71 -1.00
C ASP A 378 1.38 -1.74 -2.50
N ALA A 379 0.56 -2.45 -3.29
CA ALA A 379 0.72 -2.57 -4.74
C ALA A 379 -0.11 -1.53 -5.53
N ARG A 380 -0.98 -0.76 -4.88
CA ARG A 380 -1.98 0.10 -5.54
C ARG A 380 -1.94 1.53 -5.00
N LEU A 381 -0.99 2.31 -5.53
CA LEU A 381 -0.86 3.74 -5.23
C LEU A 381 -0.79 4.57 -6.53
N GLY A 382 -0.96 5.88 -6.37
CA GLY A 382 -0.85 6.85 -7.47
C GLY A 382 -2.05 6.83 -8.40
N ILE A 383 -1.87 7.40 -9.59
CA ILE A 383 -2.89 7.41 -10.63
C ILE A 383 -2.91 6.05 -11.34
N LYS A 384 -1.76 5.38 -11.45
CA LYS A 384 -1.67 4.05 -12.08
C LYS A 384 -2.27 2.93 -11.24
N LEU A 385 -2.37 3.13 -9.92
CA LEU A 385 -2.81 2.09 -8.97
C LEU A 385 -2.08 0.76 -9.18
N THR A 386 -0.82 0.84 -9.62
CA THR A 386 0.01 -0.31 -9.96
C THR A 386 1.45 0.00 -9.59
N ARG A 387 2.01 -0.83 -8.71
CA ARG A 387 3.40 -0.77 -8.33
C ARG A 387 4.27 -1.58 -9.27
N VAL A 388 5.34 -0.97 -9.77
CA VAL A 388 6.39 -1.59 -10.58
C VAL A 388 7.72 -1.65 -9.81
N TRP A 389 8.59 -2.55 -10.26
CA TRP A 389 9.85 -2.85 -9.59
C TRP A 389 11.00 -2.85 -10.57
N GLY A 390 12.13 -2.26 -10.16
CA GLY A 390 13.39 -2.39 -10.87
C GLY A 390 14.05 -3.74 -10.62
N MET A 391 15.08 -4.05 -11.41
CA MET A 391 15.86 -5.28 -11.25
C MET A 391 16.80 -5.23 -10.05
N TYR A 392 17.20 -4.03 -9.59
CA TYR A 392 18.27 -3.87 -8.61
C TYR A 392 17.85 -3.12 -7.34
N TRP A 393 18.41 -3.54 -6.20
CA TRP A 393 18.30 -2.92 -4.88
C TRP A 393 19.69 -2.63 -4.33
N PHE A 394 19.78 -1.69 -3.38
CA PHE A 394 21.01 -1.47 -2.62
C PHE A 394 21.13 -2.48 -1.47
N ASP A 395 22.30 -3.10 -1.34
CA ASP A 395 22.68 -3.84 -0.12
C ASP A 395 23.13 -2.89 1.00
N GLU A 396 23.50 -3.45 2.16
CA GLU A 396 23.98 -2.69 3.33
C GLU A 396 25.23 -1.83 3.05
N ASN A 397 25.98 -2.15 2.00
CA ASN A 397 27.19 -1.45 1.57
C ASN A 397 26.95 -0.55 0.34
N TYR A 398 25.68 -0.34 -0.06
CA TYR A 398 25.27 0.40 -1.26
C TYR A 398 25.77 -0.21 -2.59
N ASN A 399 26.02 -1.52 -2.64
CA ASN A 399 26.17 -2.23 -3.91
C ASN A 399 24.80 -2.61 -4.48
N LEU A 400 24.69 -2.65 -5.80
CA LEU A 400 23.48 -3.08 -6.47
C LEU A 400 23.39 -4.61 -6.53
N THR A 401 22.27 -5.17 -6.07
CA THR A 401 21.99 -6.61 -6.09
C THR A 401 20.60 -6.88 -6.66
N PRO A 402 20.37 -8.03 -7.33
CA PRO A 402 19.05 -8.41 -7.83
C PRO A 402 18.23 -9.15 -6.77
N THR A 403 18.37 -8.76 -5.49
CA THR A 403 17.79 -9.50 -4.37
C THR A 403 16.86 -8.63 -3.54
N TYR A 404 15.75 -9.21 -3.08
CA TYR A 404 14.81 -8.56 -2.17
C TYR A 404 14.42 -9.50 -1.03
N LYS A 405 14.34 -8.96 0.19
CA LYS A 405 13.93 -9.72 1.37
C LYS A 405 12.45 -9.48 1.63
N ILE A 406 11.64 -10.52 1.44
CA ILE A 406 10.24 -10.55 1.88
C ILE A 406 10.13 -11.35 3.17
N SER A 407 9.22 -10.98 4.06
CA SER A 407 8.94 -11.74 5.30
C SER A 407 7.46 -12.02 5.46
N ALA A 408 7.13 -13.08 6.21
CA ALA A 408 5.76 -13.39 6.63
C ALA A 408 5.48 -12.85 8.06
N GLY A 409 6.05 -11.68 8.38
CA GLY A 409 5.95 -11.07 9.70
C GLY A 409 6.57 -11.93 10.81
N ALA A 410 5.81 -12.17 11.88
CA ALA A 410 6.22 -13.01 13.01
C ALA A 410 6.14 -14.53 12.72
N HIS A 411 5.54 -14.94 11.60
CA HIS A 411 5.39 -16.35 11.24
C HIS A 411 6.65 -16.86 10.56
N SER A 412 7.35 -17.78 11.23
CA SER A 412 8.61 -18.35 10.77
C SER A 412 8.48 -19.73 10.11
N ASP A 413 7.43 -20.48 10.46
CA ASP A 413 7.14 -21.79 9.86
C ASP A 413 6.30 -21.63 8.60
N VAL A 414 6.95 -21.14 7.55
CA VAL A 414 6.37 -20.99 6.22
C VAL A 414 7.23 -21.71 5.18
N VAL A 415 6.60 -22.21 4.12
CA VAL A 415 7.31 -22.66 2.91
C VAL A 415 7.09 -21.62 1.83
N TRP A 416 8.17 -21.25 1.17
CA TRP A 416 8.15 -20.28 0.08
C TRP A 416 8.15 -20.98 -1.28
N SER A 417 7.40 -20.43 -2.22
CA SER A 417 7.45 -20.80 -3.64
C SER A 417 7.42 -19.57 -4.54
N VAL A 418 7.82 -19.76 -5.80
CA VAL A 418 7.73 -18.77 -6.86
C VAL A 418 6.98 -19.37 -8.04
N ASP A 419 6.18 -18.57 -8.74
CA ASP A 419 5.39 -18.98 -9.91
C ASP A 419 6.25 -19.57 -11.04
N ASP A 420 7.43 -18.99 -11.27
CA ASP A 420 8.34 -19.41 -12.33
C ASP A 420 9.81 -19.32 -11.86
N GLN A 421 10.42 -20.49 -11.61
CA GLN A 421 11.81 -20.60 -11.20
C GLN A 421 12.82 -20.09 -12.24
N SER A 422 12.40 -19.91 -13.50
CA SER A 422 13.25 -19.28 -14.51
C SER A 422 13.39 -17.77 -14.28
N LYS A 423 12.42 -17.13 -13.63
CA LYS A 423 12.39 -15.69 -13.35
C LYS A 423 13.03 -15.34 -12.01
N ALA A 424 12.87 -16.15 -10.98
CA ALA A 424 13.48 -15.91 -9.67
C ALA A 424 13.64 -17.20 -8.87
N GLU A 425 14.42 -17.15 -7.81
CA GLU A 425 14.51 -18.16 -6.76
C GLU A 425 14.24 -17.51 -5.40
N ILE A 426 13.73 -18.28 -4.43
CA ILE A 426 13.45 -17.80 -3.08
C ILE A 426 14.01 -18.79 -2.05
N SER A 427 14.71 -18.28 -1.05
CA SER A 427 15.23 -19.09 0.07
C SER A 427 14.15 -19.36 1.12
N GLN A 428 14.43 -20.29 2.04
CA GLN A 428 13.52 -20.60 3.16
C GLN A 428 13.31 -19.41 4.10
N GLU A 429 14.27 -18.49 4.15
CA GLU A 429 14.19 -17.26 4.92
C GLU A 429 13.45 -16.14 4.16
N GLY A 430 12.98 -16.36 2.92
CA GLY A 430 12.31 -15.33 2.12
C GLY A 430 13.26 -14.35 1.40
N LEU A 431 14.53 -14.72 1.17
CA LEU A 431 15.40 -13.94 0.30
C LEU A 431 15.13 -14.32 -1.17
N ILE A 432 14.57 -13.39 -1.94
CA ILE A 432 14.32 -13.53 -3.37
C ILE A 432 15.58 -13.14 -4.13
N THR A 433 15.96 -13.92 -5.13
CA THR A 433 16.99 -13.60 -6.12
C THR A 433 16.35 -13.58 -7.51
N PHE A 434 16.19 -12.39 -8.09
CA PHE A 434 15.62 -12.21 -9.43
C PHE A 434 16.66 -12.54 -10.50
N LYS A 435 16.19 -13.12 -11.60
CA LYS A 435 16.97 -13.49 -12.79
C LYS A 435 16.60 -12.56 -13.93
N ASP A 436 17.48 -12.42 -14.93
CA ASP A 436 17.22 -11.55 -16.09
C ASP A 436 15.92 -11.89 -16.84
N ALA A 437 15.49 -13.15 -16.79
CA ALA A 437 14.20 -13.58 -17.32
C ALA A 437 13.01 -12.84 -16.68
N ALA A 438 13.12 -12.28 -15.47
CA ALA A 438 12.03 -11.55 -14.84
C ALA A 438 11.72 -10.19 -15.50
N ARG A 439 12.66 -9.62 -16.28
CA ARG A 439 12.50 -8.29 -16.90
C ARG A 439 11.21 -8.19 -17.71
N GLY A 440 10.40 -7.18 -17.42
CA GLY A 440 9.13 -6.92 -18.09
C GLY A 440 8.02 -7.93 -17.77
N ARG A 441 8.22 -8.81 -16.78
CA ARG A 441 7.28 -9.89 -16.43
C ARG A 441 6.86 -9.80 -14.97
N LYS A 442 5.70 -10.41 -14.68
CA LYS A 442 5.24 -10.63 -13.31
C LYS A 442 6.00 -11.78 -12.67
N VAL A 443 6.39 -11.62 -11.42
CA VAL A 443 6.94 -12.67 -10.55
C VAL A 443 6.08 -12.72 -9.31
N THR A 444 5.47 -13.88 -9.04
CA THR A 444 4.59 -14.07 -7.88
C THR A 444 5.29 -14.99 -6.89
N VAL A 445 5.45 -14.51 -5.67
CA VAL A 445 5.96 -15.32 -4.55
C VAL A 445 4.80 -15.68 -3.63
N THR A 446 4.83 -16.89 -3.10
CA THR A 446 3.78 -17.40 -2.21
C THR A 446 4.43 -17.95 -0.96
N ALA A 447 3.96 -17.52 0.20
CA ALA A 447 4.23 -18.17 1.49
C ALA A 447 3.06 -19.06 1.85
N SER A 448 3.35 -20.29 2.28
CA SER A 448 2.37 -21.24 2.81
C SER A 448 2.68 -21.53 4.27
N ALA A 449 1.76 -21.25 5.18
CA ALA A 449 1.96 -21.53 6.59
C ALA A 449 1.98 -23.04 6.85
N MET A 450 2.85 -23.46 7.76
CA MET A 450 3.06 -24.86 8.10
C MET A 450 2.75 -25.11 9.59
N ALA A 451 2.09 -26.22 9.89
CA ALA A 451 1.93 -26.73 11.25
C ALA A 451 2.18 -28.24 11.25
N TYR A 452 3.05 -28.71 12.15
CA TYR A 452 3.43 -30.13 12.24
C TYR A 452 3.90 -30.73 10.88
N GLY A 453 4.61 -29.95 10.07
CA GLY A 453 5.09 -30.38 8.75
C GLY A 453 4.02 -30.37 7.64
N LYS A 454 2.77 -29.99 7.95
CA LYS A 454 1.65 -29.87 7.00
C LYS A 454 1.39 -28.40 6.61
N PRO A 455 1.11 -28.09 5.33
CA PRO A 455 0.51 -26.80 4.95
C PRO A 455 -0.88 -26.64 5.57
N THR A 456 -1.10 -25.54 6.26
CA THR A 456 -2.37 -25.30 6.97
C THR A 456 -3.52 -24.94 6.03
N GLY A 457 -3.23 -24.76 4.74
CA GLY A 457 -4.14 -24.18 3.75
C GLY A 457 -4.06 -22.65 3.71
N VAL A 458 -3.49 -22.02 4.74
CA VAL A 458 -3.30 -20.57 4.79
C VAL A 458 -2.09 -20.20 3.95
N THR A 459 -2.33 -19.48 2.87
CA THR A 459 -1.29 -19.00 1.96
C THR A 459 -1.41 -17.50 1.76
N ARG A 460 -0.31 -16.88 1.33
CA ARG A 460 -0.31 -15.47 0.95
C ARG A 460 0.65 -15.25 -0.19
N SER A 461 0.21 -14.49 -1.18
CA SER A 461 1.01 -14.16 -2.35
C SER A 461 1.25 -12.66 -2.49
N PHE A 462 2.39 -12.32 -3.08
CA PHE A 462 2.65 -10.97 -3.57
C PHE A 462 3.24 -11.05 -4.99
N THR A 463 2.77 -10.17 -5.87
CA THR A 463 3.21 -10.13 -7.27
C THR A 463 4.04 -8.89 -7.56
N PHE A 464 5.29 -9.11 -7.96
CA PHE A 464 6.21 -8.08 -8.42
C PHE A 464 6.02 -7.85 -9.92
N ASN A 465 5.58 -6.65 -10.31
CA ASN A 465 5.55 -6.23 -11.72
C ASN A 465 6.92 -5.66 -12.12
N MET A 466 7.79 -6.47 -12.72
CA MET A 466 9.16 -6.06 -13.03
C MET A 466 9.21 -5.22 -14.32
N LEU A 467 9.97 -4.12 -14.29
CA LEU A 467 10.27 -3.34 -15.49
C LEU A 467 11.18 -4.14 -16.45
N SER A 468 11.07 -3.86 -17.75
CA SER A 468 11.94 -4.47 -18.77
C SER A 468 13.35 -3.90 -18.71
N ASP A 469 13.44 -2.59 -18.46
CA ASP A 469 14.68 -1.84 -18.55
C ASP A 469 15.55 -2.01 -17.30
N ASN A 470 16.81 -1.58 -17.39
CA ASN A 470 17.65 -1.52 -16.20
C ASN A 470 17.12 -0.44 -15.26
N ALA A 471 16.59 -0.89 -14.13
CA ALA A 471 15.91 -0.03 -13.17
C ALA A 471 16.39 -0.33 -11.75
N ILE A 472 16.55 0.73 -10.95
CA ILE A 472 17.04 0.67 -9.58
C ILE A 472 15.92 1.13 -8.64
N ASN A 473 15.59 0.28 -7.69
CA ASN A 473 14.64 0.56 -6.62
C ASN A 473 15.30 1.45 -5.56
N VAL A 474 14.63 2.54 -5.17
CA VAL A 474 15.12 3.48 -4.16
C VAL A 474 14.04 3.75 -3.11
N TYR A 475 14.43 3.76 -1.84
CA TYR A 475 13.54 3.91 -0.67
C TYR A 475 13.75 5.21 0.10
N ASN A 476 14.84 5.92 -0.18
CA ASN A 476 15.17 7.14 0.53
C ASN A 476 15.99 8.08 -0.36
N PHE A 477 16.16 9.30 0.14
CA PHE A 477 16.81 10.37 -0.59
C PHE A 477 18.29 10.06 -0.94
N ASP A 478 19.04 9.46 -0.03
CA ASP A 478 20.45 9.12 -0.27
C ASP A 478 20.59 8.08 -1.38
N GLN A 479 19.72 7.07 -1.41
CA GLN A 479 19.67 6.08 -2.49
C GLN A 479 19.29 6.72 -3.83
N LEU A 480 18.31 7.64 -3.82
CA LEU A 480 17.90 8.38 -5.02
C LEU A 480 19.08 9.13 -5.65
N ILE A 481 19.84 9.89 -4.86
CA ILE A 481 21.00 10.65 -5.35
C ILE A 481 22.08 9.72 -5.91
N ARG A 482 22.44 8.66 -5.17
CA ARG A 482 23.46 7.70 -5.62
C ARG A 482 23.08 6.99 -6.90
N ALA A 483 21.84 6.51 -7.00
CA ALA A 483 21.36 5.84 -8.20
C ALA A 483 21.32 6.81 -9.40
N ASN A 484 20.99 8.06 -9.15
CA ASN A 484 20.90 9.10 -10.17
C ASN A 484 22.28 9.47 -10.80
N ASP A 485 23.39 9.19 -10.13
CA ASP A 485 24.73 9.39 -10.69
C ASP A 485 25.11 8.36 -11.78
N SER A 486 24.36 7.25 -11.91
CA SER A 486 24.66 6.16 -12.86
C SER A 486 24.27 6.43 -14.33
N LYS A 487 23.51 7.51 -14.60
CA LYS A 487 23.12 8.07 -15.92
C LYS A 487 22.52 7.12 -16.98
N THR A 488 22.11 5.89 -16.63
CA THR A 488 21.66 4.87 -17.60
C THR A 488 20.49 4.00 -17.12
N ASN A 489 19.95 4.28 -15.94
CA ASN A 489 18.94 3.43 -15.30
C ASN A 489 17.62 4.18 -15.12
N ILE A 490 16.50 3.49 -15.07
CA ILE A 490 15.25 4.07 -14.55
C ILE A 490 15.30 4.02 -13.02
N LEU A 491 15.03 5.14 -12.36
CA LEU A 491 14.89 5.20 -10.92
C LEU A 491 13.46 4.84 -10.55
N VAL A 492 13.26 3.95 -9.58
CA VAL A 492 11.92 3.49 -9.19
C VAL A 492 11.74 3.72 -7.71
N LEU A 493 10.85 4.64 -7.33
CA LEU A 493 10.55 4.88 -5.92
C LEU A 493 9.79 3.67 -5.34
N GLN A 494 10.22 3.24 -4.16
CA GLN A 494 9.56 2.18 -3.39
C GLN A 494 9.06 2.68 -2.03
N ASP A 495 9.26 3.96 -1.75
CA ASP A 495 8.75 4.68 -0.59
C ASP A 495 8.68 6.19 -0.89
N SER A 496 7.94 6.94 -0.06
CA SER A 496 7.91 8.40 -0.12
C SER A 496 9.22 9.00 0.39
N ILE A 497 9.65 10.11 -0.22
CA ILE A 497 10.95 10.72 0.04
C ILE A 497 10.79 12.19 0.43
N ASP A 498 11.36 12.56 1.56
CA ASP A 498 11.64 13.95 1.90
C ASP A 498 12.99 14.36 1.31
N SER A 499 12.95 15.28 0.35
CA SER A 499 14.10 15.87 -0.30
C SER A 499 14.68 17.01 0.56
N HIS A 500 15.99 16.96 0.82
CA HIS A 500 16.70 17.99 1.59
C HIS A 500 17.36 19.08 0.73
N TYR A 501 17.49 18.84 -0.58
CA TYR A 501 18.13 19.73 -1.54
C TYR A 501 17.63 19.47 -2.97
N GLN A 502 17.91 20.42 -3.86
CA GLN A 502 17.55 20.35 -5.27
C GLN A 502 18.17 19.11 -5.94
N VAL A 503 17.36 18.31 -6.64
CA VAL A 503 17.80 17.07 -7.31
C VAL A 503 17.77 17.22 -8.82
N ARG A 504 18.94 17.31 -9.46
CA ARG A 504 19.06 17.19 -10.92
C ARG A 504 18.92 15.74 -11.34
N LEU A 505 17.81 15.37 -11.97
CA LEU A 505 17.68 14.03 -12.55
C LEU A 505 18.51 13.88 -13.83
N ASN A 506 19.37 12.87 -13.84
CA ASN A 506 20.08 12.39 -15.02
C ASN A 506 19.45 11.11 -15.60
N ASN A 507 18.33 10.68 -15.03
CA ASN A 507 17.66 9.41 -15.29
C ASN A 507 16.14 9.59 -15.26
N SER A 508 15.41 8.80 -16.03
CA SER A 508 13.94 8.73 -15.90
C SER A 508 13.55 8.22 -14.51
N LEU A 509 12.40 8.68 -14.00
CA LEU A 509 11.92 8.38 -12.66
C LEU A 509 10.48 7.84 -12.72
N TYR A 510 10.26 6.69 -12.13
CA TYR A 510 8.95 6.11 -11.90
C TYR A 510 8.63 6.18 -10.41
N GLY A 511 7.54 6.87 -10.05
CA GLY A 511 7.22 7.19 -8.66
C GLY A 511 6.37 6.15 -7.92
N ASN A 512 5.71 5.22 -8.61
CA ASN A 512 4.77 4.26 -8.01
C ASN A 512 3.67 4.91 -7.14
N GLY A 513 3.31 6.16 -7.44
CA GLY A 513 2.39 6.96 -6.63
C GLY A 513 2.95 7.47 -5.31
N PHE A 514 4.23 7.20 -5.00
CA PHE A 514 4.86 7.73 -3.79
C PHE A 514 5.05 9.23 -3.86
N LYS A 515 5.09 9.84 -2.68
CA LYS A 515 5.24 11.28 -2.53
C LYS A 515 6.72 11.66 -2.52
N VAL A 516 7.05 12.75 -3.20
CA VAL A 516 8.28 13.49 -2.98
C VAL A 516 7.93 14.88 -2.45
N SER A 517 8.38 15.16 -1.23
CA SER A 517 8.30 16.46 -0.57
C SER A 517 9.67 17.14 -0.54
N ALA A 518 9.71 18.46 -0.42
CA ALA A 518 10.94 19.21 -0.20
C ALA A 518 10.94 19.89 1.17
N GLU A 519 12.04 19.77 1.93
CA GLU A 519 12.26 20.57 3.14
C GLU A 519 12.71 22.00 2.80
N VAL A 520 12.17 22.99 3.52
CA VAL A 520 12.67 24.37 3.49
C VAL A 520 13.81 24.52 4.48
N ARG A 521 15.02 24.82 4.01
CA ARG A 521 16.10 25.34 4.86
C ARG A 521 16.22 26.85 4.67
N GLN A 522 16.13 27.60 5.77
CA GLN A 522 16.55 29.01 5.80
C GLN A 522 18.01 29.11 5.38
N CYS A 523 18.29 29.77 4.26
CA CYS A 523 19.65 30.16 3.89
C CYS A 523 19.84 31.65 4.17
N GLU A 524 20.83 32.02 4.99
CA GLU A 524 21.01 33.41 5.46
C GLU A 524 21.22 34.47 4.35
N ASN A 525 21.46 34.12 3.08
CA ASN A 525 21.87 35.08 2.04
C ASN A 525 21.48 34.74 0.57
N LYS A 526 20.47 33.90 0.29
CA LYS A 526 19.91 33.74 -1.07
C LYS A 526 18.40 33.56 -0.97
N GLU A 527 17.65 34.05 -1.97
CA GLU A 527 16.21 33.77 -2.09
C GLU A 527 15.96 32.27 -1.85
N ASP A 528 15.18 31.96 -0.83
CA ASP A 528 14.92 30.60 -0.37
C ASP A 528 14.20 29.81 -1.48
N THR A 529 14.90 28.84 -2.08
CA THR A 529 14.41 28.06 -3.23
C THR A 529 14.52 26.56 -2.97
N SER A 530 13.59 26.00 -2.21
CA SER A 530 13.37 24.54 -2.19
C SER A 530 12.68 24.15 -3.48
N ARG A 531 13.42 23.65 -4.47
CA ARG A 531 12.86 23.24 -5.77
C ARG A 531 13.25 21.81 -6.05
N ILE A 532 12.33 21.00 -6.57
CA ILE A 532 12.71 19.76 -7.24
C ILE A 532 13.08 20.18 -8.67
N PHE A 533 14.35 20.55 -8.85
CA PHE A 533 14.87 21.11 -10.10
C PHE A 533 15.26 20.01 -11.10
N PHE A 534 14.63 19.97 -12.27
CA PHE A 534 15.24 19.34 -13.45
C PHE A 534 16.05 20.38 -14.23
N TYR A 535 17.14 20.84 -13.63
CA TYR A 535 17.95 21.92 -14.21
C TYR A 535 19.14 21.44 -15.02
N SER A 536 19.38 22.10 -16.16
CA SER A 536 20.61 22.06 -16.96
C SER A 536 21.10 23.52 -17.14
N TYR A 537 22.37 23.79 -16.84
CA TYR A 537 23.02 25.06 -17.20
C TYR A 537 24.48 24.88 -17.55
N ASP A 538 24.91 25.81 -18.41
CA ASP A 538 26.22 25.95 -19.00
C ASP A 538 27.26 26.39 -17.98
N GLU A 539 28.11 25.46 -17.57
CA GLU A 539 29.57 25.66 -17.64
C GLU A 539 30.30 24.40 -18.15
N ASP A 540 29.59 23.38 -18.64
CA ASP A 540 30.24 22.21 -19.23
C ASP A 540 29.55 21.72 -20.52
N PRO A 541 30.06 22.15 -21.69
CA PRO A 541 29.61 21.69 -23.00
C PRO A 541 29.81 20.18 -23.25
N TRP A 542 30.43 19.43 -22.32
CA TRP A 542 30.87 18.04 -22.52
C TRP A 542 30.01 16.98 -21.82
N HIS A 543 28.82 17.30 -21.28
CA HIS A 543 28.12 16.40 -20.34
C HIS A 543 26.67 16.01 -20.68
N TYR A 544 26.16 16.25 -21.91
CA TYR A 544 24.73 16.05 -22.27
C TYR A 544 24.44 14.97 -23.34
N ASP A 545 25.19 13.87 -23.36
CA ASP A 545 25.06 12.84 -24.40
C ASP A 545 24.26 11.57 -24.04
N SER A 546 23.41 11.52 -23.00
CA SER A 546 22.91 10.20 -22.51
C SER A 546 21.43 9.83 -22.65
N LEU A 547 20.46 10.74 -22.77
CA LEU A 547 19.03 10.35 -22.86
C LEU A 547 18.26 11.02 -24.00
N ASP A 548 17.73 10.21 -24.91
CA ASP A 548 16.84 10.65 -25.99
C ASP A 548 15.48 11.12 -25.48
N THR A 549 15.04 10.65 -24.31
CA THR A 549 13.79 11.07 -23.66
C THR A 549 13.92 10.94 -22.15
N LEU A 550 13.56 12.00 -21.41
CA LEU A 550 13.38 11.95 -19.96
C LEU A 550 11.90 11.72 -19.64
N VAL A 551 11.61 10.74 -18.78
CA VAL A 551 10.25 10.44 -18.33
C VAL A 551 10.18 10.56 -16.81
N VAL A 552 9.20 11.30 -16.30
CA VAL A 552 8.78 11.28 -14.90
C VAL A 552 7.33 10.82 -14.86
N GLU A 553 7.09 9.67 -14.24
CA GLU A 553 5.79 9.00 -14.28
C GLU A 553 5.30 8.58 -12.90
N ASP A 554 3.99 8.73 -12.67
CA ASP A 554 3.23 8.20 -11.53
C ASP A 554 3.83 8.60 -10.18
N ILE A 555 3.79 9.90 -9.87
CA ILE A 555 4.43 10.48 -8.68
C ILE A 555 3.57 11.59 -8.09
N ILE A 556 3.59 11.71 -6.76
CA ILE A 556 2.95 12.81 -6.04
C ILE A 556 4.02 13.82 -5.62
N LEU A 557 3.85 15.08 -5.99
CA LEU A 557 4.74 16.19 -5.64
C LEU A 557 3.99 17.12 -4.70
N GLU A 558 4.54 17.31 -3.49
CA GLU A 558 3.85 18.06 -2.45
C GLU A 558 4.78 19.02 -1.72
N GLY A 559 4.42 20.30 -1.71
CA GLY A 559 5.07 21.29 -0.84
C GLY A 559 4.43 21.38 0.55
N ARG A 560 5.08 22.08 1.48
CA ARG A 560 4.52 22.35 2.82
C ARG A 560 3.66 23.62 2.81
N ALA A 561 2.55 23.60 3.55
CA ALA A 561 1.57 24.69 3.60
C ALA A 561 2.07 26.01 4.22
N GLU A 562 3.20 26.00 4.94
CA GLU A 562 3.59 27.06 5.89
C GLU A 562 4.43 28.21 5.31
N TYR A 563 4.69 28.27 3.99
CA TYR A 563 5.66 29.23 3.45
C TYR A 563 5.17 30.03 2.23
N GLU A 564 4.43 31.12 2.49
CA GLU A 564 4.03 32.17 1.51
C GLU A 564 5.22 32.85 0.77
N LYS A 565 6.48 32.56 1.14
CA LYS A 565 7.68 33.20 0.60
C LYS A 565 8.70 32.26 -0.07
N ALA A 566 8.47 30.95 -0.02
CA ALA A 566 9.40 29.99 -0.61
C ALA A 566 9.01 29.65 -2.05
N THR A 567 9.96 29.72 -2.98
CA THR A 567 9.70 29.44 -4.41
C THR A 567 9.72 27.94 -4.71
N HIS A 568 8.72 27.19 -4.22
CA HIS A 568 8.61 25.76 -4.48
C HIS A 568 8.11 25.44 -5.89
N VAL A 569 9.01 25.10 -6.82
CA VAL A 569 8.60 24.53 -8.11
C VAL A 569 8.66 23.00 -8.01
N GLY A 570 7.55 22.33 -8.33
CA GLY A 570 7.43 20.88 -8.30
C GLY A 570 8.28 20.20 -9.35
N LEU A 571 8.17 20.61 -10.62
CA LEU A 571 9.07 20.18 -11.69
C LEU A 571 9.46 21.40 -12.52
N ASP A 572 10.73 21.55 -12.84
CA ASP A 572 11.22 22.68 -13.63
C ASP A 572 12.16 22.19 -14.73
N ASN A 573 11.81 22.40 -16.00
CA ASN A 573 12.56 21.96 -17.17
C ASN A 573 13.10 23.17 -17.95
N ILE A 574 14.26 23.69 -17.56
CA ILE A 574 14.79 24.94 -18.15
C ILE A 574 15.56 24.72 -19.47
N ARG A 575 16.36 23.64 -19.61
CA ARG A 575 17.25 23.41 -20.78
C ARG A 575 17.52 21.92 -21.08
N MET A 576 16.54 21.19 -21.62
CA MET A 576 16.79 19.83 -22.13
C MET A 576 16.73 19.80 -23.66
N PRO A 577 17.80 19.37 -24.37
CA PRO A 577 17.80 19.37 -25.84
C PRO A 577 16.82 18.38 -26.47
N ASN A 578 16.36 17.39 -25.70
CA ASN A 578 15.59 16.24 -26.15
C ASN A 578 14.14 16.27 -25.61
N LYS A 579 13.39 15.16 -25.80
CA LYS A 579 11.99 15.07 -25.39
C LYS A 579 11.85 14.89 -23.87
N VAL A 580 10.84 15.52 -23.28
CA VAL A 580 10.49 15.38 -21.86
C VAL A 580 9.02 14.97 -21.71
N VAL A 581 8.77 13.97 -20.86
CA VAL A 581 7.43 13.44 -20.60
C VAL A 581 7.15 13.50 -19.10
N PHE A 582 6.13 14.26 -18.74
CA PHE A 582 5.56 14.33 -17.41
C PHE A 582 4.21 13.62 -17.45
N ARG A 583 4.08 12.48 -16.76
CA ARG A 583 2.89 11.64 -16.89
C ARG A 583 2.36 11.18 -15.55
N HIS A 584 1.04 11.15 -15.38
CA HIS A 584 0.39 10.62 -14.17
C HIS A 584 0.91 11.30 -12.89
N ILE A 585 1.13 12.62 -12.94
CA ILE A 585 1.65 13.40 -11.80
C ILE A 585 0.50 14.05 -11.05
N VAL A 586 0.53 13.97 -9.73
CA VAL A 586 -0.25 14.83 -8.85
C VAL A 586 0.68 15.89 -8.26
N ALA A 587 0.46 17.17 -8.54
CA ALA A 587 1.31 18.25 -8.03
C ALA A 587 0.49 19.31 -7.28
N ARG A 588 0.73 19.45 -5.97
CA ARG A 588 -0.07 20.31 -5.08
C ARG A 588 0.73 20.96 -3.95
N ASN A 589 0.17 22.03 -3.38
CA ASN A 589 0.79 22.83 -2.31
C ASN A 589 2.18 23.36 -2.68
N LEU A 590 2.40 23.63 -3.97
CA LEU A 590 3.65 24.17 -4.50
C LEU A 590 3.47 25.64 -4.88
N HIS A 591 4.58 26.36 -5.08
CA HIS A 591 4.53 27.67 -5.71
C HIS A 591 4.09 27.55 -7.18
N THR A 592 4.68 26.62 -7.92
CA THR A 592 4.22 26.22 -9.26
C THR A 592 4.31 24.70 -9.41
N GLY A 593 3.29 24.06 -9.97
CA GLY A 593 3.28 22.62 -10.22
C GLY A 593 4.40 22.19 -11.18
N ILE A 594 4.25 22.57 -12.46
CA ILE A 594 5.22 22.26 -13.52
C ILE A 594 5.65 23.54 -14.25
N ALA A 595 6.95 23.78 -14.36
CA ALA A 595 7.55 24.83 -15.16
C ALA A 595 8.23 24.23 -16.40
N ILE A 596 7.81 24.69 -17.58
CA ILE A 596 8.27 24.21 -18.87
C ILE A 596 9.07 25.31 -19.57
N GLY A 597 10.35 25.04 -19.79
CA GLY A 597 11.29 25.88 -20.54
C GLY A 597 11.76 25.21 -21.82
N ARG A 598 13.06 25.36 -22.14
CA ARG A 598 13.66 25.16 -23.47
C ARG A 598 13.86 23.68 -23.84
N SER A 599 12.77 22.93 -23.92
CA SER A 599 12.74 21.56 -24.44
C SER A 599 12.19 21.48 -25.85
N LYS A 600 12.75 20.60 -26.68
CA LYS A 600 12.31 20.39 -28.07
C LYS A 600 10.87 19.88 -28.15
N ASP A 601 10.49 18.95 -27.28
CA ASP A 601 9.14 18.40 -27.21
C ASP A 601 8.81 18.05 -25.75
N THR A 602 7.78 18.67 -25.19
CA THR A 602 7.31 18.41 -23.82
C THR A 602 5.88 17.88 -23.86
N LEU A 603 5.67 16.70 -23.29
CA LEU A 603 4.34 16.11 -23.09
C LEU A 603 3.98 16.13 -21.60
N VAL A 604 2.81 16.69 -21.27
CA VAL A 604 2.18 16.58 -19.95
C VAL A 604 0.90 15.77 -20.10
N GLU A 605 0.86 14.56 -19.54
CA GLU A 605 -0.18 13.57 -19.82
C GLU A 605 -0.79 12.97 -18.54
N GLY A 606 -2.11 12.97 -18.40
CA GLY A 606 -2.76 12.25 -17.31
C GLY A 606 -2.50 12.86 -15.92
N CYS A 607 -2.21 14.16 -15.82
CA CYS A 607 -1.82 14.79 -14.55
C CYS A 607 -2.97 15.52 -13.85
N ILE A 608 -2.90 15.59 -12.53
CA ILE A 608 -3.76 16.41 -11.66
C ILE A 608 -2.89 17.51 -11.04
N LEU A 609 -3.04 18.75 -11.52
CA LEU A 609 -2.14 19.85 -11.16
C LEU A 609 -2.92 21.01 -10.55
N GLY A 610 -2.55 21.45 -9.35
CA GLY A 610 -3.16 22.62 -8.71
C GLY A 610 -3.13 22.50 -7.19
N ASP A 611 -3.97 23.26 -6.52
CA ASP A 611 -3.80 23.69 -5.12
C ASP A 611 -2.42 24.34 -4.90
N ASN A 612 -2.00 25.17 -5.86
CA ASN A 612 -0.69 25.82 -5.89
C ASN A 612 -0.81 27.32 -5.67
N TYR A 613 0.24 27.93 -5.12
CA TYR A 613 0.28 29.37 -4.87
C TYR A 613 0.14 30.17 -6.18
N LYS A 614 0.94 29.89 -7.23
CA LYS A 614 0.84 30.63 -8.50
C LYS A 614 0.02 29.89 -9.54
N HIS A 615 0.56 28.81 -10.08
CA HIS A 615 0.03 28.15 -11.28
C HIS A 615 0.17 26.63 -11.18
N ALA A 616 -0.72 25.90 -11.84
CA ALA A 616 -0.55 24.48 -12.11
C ALA A 616 0.60 24.26 -13.10
N ILE A 617 0.65 25.08 -14.15
CA ILE A 617 1.67 25.01 -15.19
C ILE A 617 2.17 26.40 -15.59
N THR A 618 3.47 26.55 -15.86
CA THR A 618 4.02 27.76 -16.47
C THR A 618 4.90 27.38 -17.65
N THR A 619 4.89 28.21 -18.68
CA THR A 619 5.85 28.08 -19.76
C THR A 619 6.38 29.43 -20.21
N ALA A 620 7.69 29.49 -20.44
CA ALA A 620 8.36 30.72 -20.79
C ALA A 620 9.51 30.47 -21.77
N TYR A 621 9.50 31.22 -22.89
CA TYR A 621 10.50 31.13 -23.96
C TYR A 621 10.95 32.52 -24.40
N THR A 622 12.17 32.63 -24.94
CA THR A 622 12.52 33.75 -25.83
C THR A 622 11.89 33.55 -27.21
N SER A 623 11.84 34.58 -28.03
CA SER A 623 11.36 34.47 -29.40
C SER A 623 12.21 33.52 -30.23
N GLU A 624 13.52 33.51 -30.03
CA GLU A 624 14.39 32.56 -30.72
C GLU A 624 14.01 31.11 -30.39
N GLU A 625 13.84 30.79 -29.10
CA GLU A 625 13.46 29.45 -28.66
C GLU A 625 12.08 29.04 -29.16
N ALA A 626 11.07 29.89 -28.97
CA ALA A 626 9.70 29.62 -29.40
C ALA A 626 9.57 29.37 -30.91
N ASN A 627 10.51 29.87 -31.71
CA ASN A 627 10.56 29.70 -33.16
C ASN A 627 11.57 28.63 -33.63
N SER A 628 12.24 27.94 -32.70
CA SER A 628 13.20 26.87 -32.99
C SER A 628 12.57 25.49 -33.23
N GLY A 629 11.24 25.41 -33.25
CA GLY A 629 10.48 24.16 -33.42
C GLY A 629 10.19 23.40 -32.12
N VAL A 630 10.17 24.11 -30.98
CA VAL A 630 9.75 23.57 -29.69
C VAL A 630 8.24 23.33 -29.64
N ARG A 631 7.83 22.26 -28.95
CA ARG A 631 6.42 21.88 -28.77
C ARG A 631 6.09 21.59 -27.31
N VAL A 632 4.91 22.02 -26.88
CA VAL A 632 4.29 21.66 -25.59
C VAL A 632 2.92 21.04 -25.86
N THR A 633 2.72 19.82 -25.39
CA THR A 633 1.45 19.08 -25.53
C THR A 633 0.86 18.79 -24.16
N LEU A 634 -0.39 19.19 -23.94
CA LEU A 634 -1.21 18.78 -22.81
C LEU A 634 -2.18 17.70 -23.27
N ARG A 635 -2.18 16.54 -22.61
CA ARG A 635 -3.11 15.43 -22.88
C ARG A 635 -3.79 14.92 -21.61
N ASN A 636 -5.11 14.83 -21.59
CA ASN A 636 -5.87 14.22 -20.48
C ASN A 636 -5.48 14.79 -19.10
N ASN A 637 -5.58 16.11 -18.90
CA ASN A 637 -5.14 16.74 -17.65
C ASN A 637 -6.31 17.36 -16.88
N VAL A 638 -6.17 17.42 -15.56
CA VAL A 638 -7.06 18.15 -14.66
C VAL A 638 -6.28 19.26 -13.97
N PHE A 639 -6.75 20.50 -14.11
CA PHE A 639 -6.23 21.65 -13.38
C PHE A 639 -7.17 22.00 -12.22
N LYS A 640 -6.62 22.01 -11.01
CA LYS A 640 -7.31 22.40 -9.78
C LYS A 640 -7.08 23.88 -9.47
N MET A 641 -7.47 24.30 -8.28
CA MET A 641 -7.38 25.68 -7.81
C MET A 641 -5.92 26.18 -7.81
N SER A 642 -5.64 27.40 -8.25
CA SER A 642 -4.37 28.09 -7.96
C SER A 642 -4.67 29.55 -7.67
N GLU A 643 -3.83 30.33 -6.98
CA GLU A 643 -4.20 31.74 -6.76
C GLU A 643 -4.28 32.50 -8.09
N GLY A 644 -3.34 32.22 -9.01
CA GLY A 644 -3.36 32.74 -10.36
C GLY A 644 -4.21 31.92 -11.34
N PRO A 645 -4.15 32.26 -12.64
CA PRO A 645 -4.62 31.37 -13.71
C PRO A 645 -3.98 29.99 -13.59
N ALA A 646 -4.70 28.94 -14.00
CA ALA A 646 -4.21 27.57 -13.89
C ALA A 646 -2.91 27.38 -14.68
N GLY A 647 -2.81 28.03 -15.85
CA GLY A 647 -1.60 28.07 -16.65
C GLY A 647 -1.20 29.47 -17.06
N ILE A 648 0.08 29.66 -17.34
CA ILE A 648 0.62 30.92 -17.89
C ILE A 648 1.62 30.65 -19.01
N ILE A 649 1.48 31.39 -20.11
CA ILE A 649 2.44 31.43 -21.22
C ILE A 649 2.96 32.87 -21.34
N VAL A 650 4.25 33.06 -21.10
CA VAL A 650 4.91 34.38 -21.08
C VAL A 650 6.28 34.33 -21.76
N SER A 651 6.92 35.48 -21.96
CA SER A 651 8.33 35.51 -22.35
C SER A 651 9.23 35.09 -21.18
N ALA A 652 10.30 34.34 -21.47
CA ALA A 652 11.35 34.00 -20.51
C ALA A 652 12.03 35.26 -19.95
N GLU A 653 12.21 36.25 -20.83
CA GLU A 653 12.87 37.52 -20.55
C GLU A 653 11.99 38.68 -21.04
N PHE A 654 11.84 39.71 -20.21
CA PHE A 654 11.25 40.96 -20.66
C PHE A 654 12.38 41.89 -21.10
N ASN A 655 12.80 41.76 -22.37
CA ASN A 655 13.83 42.60 -22.97
C ASN A 655 13.27 43.32 -24.22
N PRO A 656 13.89 44.43 -24.66
CA PRO A 656 13.39 45.17 -25.82
C PRO A 656 13.44 44.44 -27.17
N ASP A 657 14.38 43.51 -27.33
CA ASP A 657 14.53 42.77 -28.57
C ASP A 657 13.39 41.77 -28.78
N GLU A 658 12.70 41.38 -27.73
CA GLU A 658 11.56 40.47 -27.75
C GLU A 658 10.23 41.16 -28.10
N PHE A 659 10.18 42.49 -28.17
CA PHE A 659 8.92 43.20 -28.44
C PHE A 659 8.30 42.84 -29.78
N ASN A 660 6.97 42.64 -29.76
CA ASN A 660 6.18 42.25 -30.93
C ASN A 660 6.64 40.95 -31.62
N LYS A 661 7.56 40.19 -31.03
CA LYS A 661 7.94 38.86 -31.49
C LYS A 661 7.09 37.80 -30.78
N SER A 662 6.97 36.66 -31.45
CA SER A 662 6.25 35.51 -30.89
C SER A 662 7.14 34.72 -29.94
N VAL A 663 6.67 34.60 -28.70
CA VAL A 663 7.27 33.84 -27.60
C VAL A 663 6.47 32.58 -27.27
N VAL A 664 5.50 32.23 -28.12
CA VAL A 664 4.64 31.07 -27.93
C VAL A 664 5.21 29.88 -28.70
N PRO A 665 5.44 28.72 -28.05
CA PRO A 665 5.85 27.49 -28.71
C PRO A 665 4.70 26.91 -29.54
N GLU A 666 4.90 25.82 -30.28
CA GLU A 666 3.75 25.02 -30.73
C GLU A 666 3.05 24.44 -29.51
N PHE A 667 1.83 24.91 -29.22
CA PHE A 667 1.07 24.56 -28.02
C PHE A 667 -0.16 23.76 -28.40
N VAL A 668 -0.24 22.52 -27.93
CA VAL A 668 -1.30 21.57 -28.31
C VAL A 668 -2.05 21.12 -27.06
N VAL A 669 -3.37 21.22 -27.08
CA VAL A 669 -4.26 20.54 -26.12
C VAL A 669 -5.00 19.44 -26.87
N GLU A 670 -4.85 18.20 -26.42
CA GLU A 670 -5.51 17.03 -26.98
C GLU A 670 -6.05 16.08 -25.89
N GLY A 671 -6.96 15.18 -26.25
CA GLY A 671 -7.76 14.49 -25.24
C GLY A 671 -8.62 15.49 -24.47
N PHE A 672 -8.80 15.28 -23.16
CA PHE A 672 -9.52 16.23 -22.32
C PHE A 672 -8.59 17.15 -21.53
N LEU A 673 -9.02 18.39 -21.32
CA LEU A 673 -8.45 19.31 -20.34
C LEU A 673 -9.58 19.83 -19.45
N GLU A 674 -9.62 19.37 -18.21
CA GLU A 674 -10.58 19.85 -17.22
C GLU A 674 -9.97 20.95 -16.36
N ILE A 675 -10.68 22.07 -16.21
CA ILE A 675 -10.17 23.26 -15.52
C ILE A 675 -11.16 23.65 -14.43
N TYR A 676 -10.83 23.28 -13.19
CA TYR A 676 -11.60 23.57 -11.98
C TYR A 676 -10.95 24.68 -11.13
N ASN A 677 -10.25 25.61 -11.79
CA ASN A 677 -9.65 26.77 -11.15
C ASN A 677 -10.67 27.91 -10.99
N TRP A 678 -11.64 27.70 -10.10
CA TRP A 678 -12.76 28.60 -9.91
C TRP A 678 -12.36 29.92 -9.22
N LYS A 679 -12.88 31.04 -9.73
CA LYS A 679 -12.67 32.38 -9.19
C LYS A 679 -13.99 33.13 -9.13
N THR A 680 -14.33 33.68 -7.96
CA THR A 680 -15.38 34.70 -7.81
C THR A 680 -14.95 35.98 -8.51
N GLU A 681 -15.91 36.86 -8.82
CA GLU A 681 -15.59 38.14 -9.46
C GLU A 681 -14.59 39.01 -8.67
N ALA A 682 -14.57 38.90 -7.34
CA ALA A 682 -13.63 39.61 -6.49
C ALA A 682 -12.20 39.04 -6.57
N GLN A 683 -12.06 37.76 -6.90
CA GLN A 683 -10.77 37.06 -6.98
C GLN A 683 -10.11 37.15 -8.36
N ILE A 684 -10.85 37.54 -9.42
CA ILE A 684 -10.32 37.60 -10.78
C ILE A 684 -9.16 38.61 -10.91
N ALA A 685 -9.31 39.84 -10.40
CA ALA A 685 -8.24 40.83 -10.50
C ALA A 685 -6.99 40.43 -9.69
N PRO A 686 -7.10 39.99 -8.42
CA PRO A 686 -5.97 39.46 -7.66
C PRO A 686 -5.24 38.31 -8.34
N ALA A 687 -5.93 37.43 -9.06
CA ALA A 687 -5.31 36.30 -9.76
C ALA A 687 -4.25 36.73 -10.79
N PHE A 688 -4.32 37.95 -11.31
CA PHE A 688 -3.32 38.48 -12.24
C PHE A 688 -2.16 39.22 -11.56
N ASN A 689 -2.23 39.50 -10.26
CA ASN A 689 -1.12 40.12 -9.50
C ASN A 689 0.14 39.25 -9.41
N VAL A 690 0.03 38.01 -9.88
CA VAL A 690 1.07 37.00 -9.94
C VAL A 690 2.11 37.27 -11.05
N PHE A 691 1.81 38.15 -12.02
CA PHE A 691 2.81 38.62 -12.98
C PHE A 691 3.91 39.40 -12.25
N ASN A 692 5.13 38.87 -12.29
CA ASN A 692 6.22 39.33 -11.46
C ASN A 692 6.69 40.74 -11.85
N ILE A 693 6.42 41.74 -10.99
CA ILE A 693 6.73 43.17 -11.20
C ILE A 693 8.22 43.40 -11.44
N ASP A 694 9.08 42.64 -10.77
CA ASP A 694 10.54 42.79 -10.81
C ASP A 694 11.13 42.52 -12.20
N LYS A 695 10.39 41.83 -13.09
CA LYS A 695 10.82 41.63 -14.49
C LYS A 695 10.52 42.83 -15.39
N MET A 696 9.81 43.86 -14.92
CA MET A 696 9.43 45.05 -15.70
C MET A 696 10.38 46.24 -15.49
N ASP A 697 11.50 46.05 -14.78
CA ASP A 697 12.45 47.11 -14.40
C ASP A 697 12.99 47.93 -15.57
N PHE A 698 13.10 47.37 -16.78
CA PHE A 698 13.54 48.09 -17.97
C PHE A 698 12.56 49.22 -18.39
N LEU A 699 11.30 49.20 -17.90
CA LEU A 699 10.30 50.26 -18.13
C LEU A 699 10.33 51.36 -17.07
N SER A 700 11.09 51.19 -15.98
CA SER A 700 11.16 52.16 -14.87
C SER A 700 11.59 53.57 -15.32
N ALA A 701 12.29 53.68 -16.46
CA ALA A 701 12.67 54.95 -17.07
C ALA A 701 11.49 55.73 -17.67
N TYR A 702 10.34 55.07 -17.89
CA TYR A 702 9.17 55.63 -18.58
C TYR A 702 7.94 55.66 -17.68
N VAL A 703 7.72 54.62 -16.87
CA VAL A 703 6.52 54.42 -16.05
C VAL A 703 6.91 53.65 -14.78
N ASP A 704 6.26 53.94 -13.66
CA ASP A 704 6.39 53.13 -12.44
C ASP A 704 5.96 51.68 -12.72
N PRO A 705 6.86 50.68 -12.59
CA PRO A 705 6.57 49.28 -12.92
C PRO A 705 5.40 48.71 -12.11
N VAL A 706 5.24 49.12 -10.85
CA VAL A 706 4.13 48.67 -9.99
C VAL A 706 2.80 49.20 -10.51
N ALA A 707 2.72 50.51 -10.81
CA ALA A 707 1.54 51.11 -11.39
C ALA A 707 1.17 50.49 -12.75
N LEU A 708 2.16 50.15 -13.58
CA LEU A 708 1.95 49.49 -14.87
C LEU A 708 1.42 48.06 -14.72
N ASN A 709 1.97 47.28 -13.80
CA ASN A 709 1.47 45.93 -13.53
C ASN A 709 0.03 45.94 -13.02
N ASN A 710 -0.27 46.79 -12.03
CA ASN A 710 -1.63 46.95 -11.51
C ASN A 710 -2.60 47.37 -12.62
N LEU A 711 -2.18 48.28 -13.49
CA LEU A 711 -2.99 48.70 -14.65
C LEU A 711 -3.29 47.53 -15.59
N VAL A 712 -2.28 46.74 -15.97
CA VAL A 712 -2.45 45.58 -16.87
C VAL A 712 -3.37 44.55 -16.22
N ASN A 713 -3.25 44.33 -14.91
CA ASN A 713 -4.09 43.38 -14.17
C ASN A 713 -5.54 43.84 -14.08
N ASP A 714 -5.77 45.10 -13.71
CA ASP A 714 -7.10 45.71 -13.66
C ASP A 714 -7.76 45.68 -15.04
N SER A 715 -6.98 46.00 -16.08
CA SER A 715 -7.36 45.96 -17.50
C SER A 715 -7.83 44.57 -17.94
N ILE A 716 -7.06 43.53 -17.63
CA ILE A 716 -7.40 42.14 -17.95
C ILE A 716 -8.63 41.71 -17.17
N ALA A 717 -8.72 42.08 -15.89
CA ALA A 717 -9.85 41.73 -15.03
C ALA A 717 -11.17 42.36 -15.50
N GLU A 718 -11.15 43.62 -15.95
CA GLU A 718 -12.32 44.27 -16.56
C GLU A 718 -12.74 43.59 -17.87
N LEU A 719 -11.78 43.25 -18.74
CA LEU A 719 -12.06 42.56 -20.00
C LEU A 719 -12.71 41.19 -19.78
N ILE A 720 -12.18 40.41 -18.82
CA ILE A 720 -12.71 39.08 -18.48
C ILE A 720 -14.14 39.19 -17.96
N LYS A 721 -14.53 40.26 -17.26
CA LYS A 721 -15.90 40.42 -16.75
C LYS A 721 -16.91 40.85 -17.82
N SER A 722 -16.45 41.31 -18.99
CA SER A 722 -17.32 41.80 -20.06
C SER A 722 -18.28 40.72 -20.60
N GLU A 723 -19.41 41.13 -21.18
CA GLU A 723 -20.39 40.21 -21.79
C GLU A 723 -19.78 39.32 -22.89
N LYS A 724 -18.72 39.80 -23.57
CA LYS A 724 -18.00 39.03 -24.59
C LYS A 724 -17.29 37.78 -24.05
N MET A 725 -17.11 37.70 -22.74
CA MET A 725 -16.44 36.61 -22.04
C MET A 725 -17.43 35.81 -21.17
N ALA A 726 -18.74 36.03 -21.30
CA ALA A 726 -19.76 35.36 -20.50
C ALA A 726 -19.68 33.83 -20.58
N HIS A 727 -19.23 33.27 -21.70
CA HIS A 727 -19.04 31.83 -21.91
C HIS A 727 -17.96 31.21 -21.02
N LEU A 728 -17.06 32.00 -20.43
CA LEU A 728 -16.03 31.53 -19.48
C LEU A 728 -16.54 31.45 -18.03
N PHE A 729 -17.81 31.80 -17.79
CA PHE A 729 -18.40 31.82 -16.46
C PHE A 729 -19.52 30.81 -16.31
N TYR A 730 -19.53 30.18 -15.15
CA TYR A 730 -20.64 29.39 -14.64
C TYR A 730 -21.38 30.20 -13.58
N THR A 731 -22.71 30.13 -13.59
CA THR A 731 -23.54 30.74 -12.53
C THR A 731 -24.19 29.61 -11.76
N ASP A 732 -23.99 29.59 -10.45
CA ASP A 732 -24.53 28.54 -9.62
C ASP A 732 -26.04 28.72 -9.36
N LYS A 733 -26.64 27.77 -8.63
CA LYS A 733 -28.05 27.80 -8.24
C LYS A 733 -28.45 28.99 -7.37
N ASN A 734 -27.48 29.63 -6.69
CA ASN A 734 -27.70 30.79 -5.82
C ASN A 734 -27.61 32.11 -6.60
N GLY A 735 -27.20 32.06 -7.88
CA GLY A 735 -26.98 33.23 -8.71
C GLY A 735 -25.56 33.79 -8.62
N ASP A 736 -24.65 33.10 -7.90
CA ASP A 736 -23.26 33.50 -7.79
C ASP A 736 -22.49 33.10 -9.06
N ARG A 737 -21.71 34.05 -9.58
CA ARG A 737 -21.00 33.90 -10.85
C ARG A 737 -19.52 33.58 -10.61
N TYR A 738 -19.05 32.51 -11.23
CA TYR A 738 -17.70 31.97 -11.11
C TYR A 738 -17.03 31.86 -12.47
N GLY A 739 -15.81 32.40 -12.59
CA GLY A 739 -14.97 32.19 -13.77
C GLY A 739 -14.03 31.01 -13.56
N SER A 740 -13.93 30.11 -14.54
CA SER A 740 -12.86 29.09 -14.54
C SER A 740 -11.62 29.68 -15.21
N MET A 741 -10.62 30.05 -14.41
CA MET A 741 -9.40 30.71 -14.91
C MET A 741 -8.39 29.68 -15.39
N GLY A 742 -8.46 29.37 -16.69
CA GLY A 742 -7.59 28.39 -17.35
C GLY A 742 -6.18 28.91 -17.66
N ILE A 743 -5.71 28.72 -18.90
CA ILE A 743 -4.35 29.10 -19.30
C ILE A 743 -4.38 30.50 -19.90
N PHE A 744 -3.65 31.41 -19.28
CA PHE A 744 -3.50 32.78 -19.77
C PHE A 744 -2.24 32.92 -20.63
N ILE A 745 -2.39 33.53 -21.79
CA ILE A 745 -1.29 33.81 -22.73
C ILE A 745 -1.13 35.32 -22.79
N LEU A 746 -0.03 35.81 -22.23
CA LEU A 746 0.23 37.24 -22.11
C LEU A 746 0.63 37.83 -23.47
N GLY A 747 -0.29 38.60 -24.04
CA GLY A 747 -0.03 39.63 -25.05
C GLY A 747 0.53 40.90 -24.42
N ALA A 748 0.19 42.09 -24.91
CA ALA A 748 0.86 43.36 -24.58
C ALA A 748 2.22 43.53 -25.27
N LEU A 749 3.32 43.23 -24.56
CA LEU A 749 4.69 43.51 -25.02
C LEU A 749 5.17 42.50 -26.07
N PHE A 750 4.67 41.27 -26.00
CA PHE A 750 4.98 40.19 -26.93
C PHE A 750 3.78 39.93 -27.83
N LYS A 751 4.01 39.33 -29.00
CA LYS A 751 2.96 39.00 -29.95
C LYS A 751 2.67 37.49 -29.92
N PRO A 752 1.64 37.01 -29.22
CA PRO A 752 1.33 35.59 -29.21
C PRO A 752 0.82 35.17 -30.59
N ASP A 753 1.52 34.24 -31.23
CA ASP A 753 1.12 33.72 -32.53
C ASP A 753 0.03 32.66 -32.36
N LYS A 754 -1.21 33.04 -32.72
CA LYS A 754 -2.39 32.18 -32.59
C LYS A 754 -2.28 30.89 -33.39
N ASP A 755 -1.60 30.92 -34.54
CA ASP A 755 -1.52 29.77 -35.45
C ASP A 755 -0.69 28.62 -34.86
N LYS A 756 0.09 28.89 -33.79
CA LYS A 756 0.84 27.89 -33.03
C LYS A 756 0.01 27.22 -31.93
N ILE A 757 -1.22 27.65 -31.69
CA ILE A 757 -2.07 27.13 -30.62
C ILE A 757 -3.15 26.24 -31.23
N THR A 758 -3.12 24.95 -30.89
CA THR A 758 -4.10 23.97 -31.33
C THR A 758 -4.87 23.41 -30.13
N ILE A 759 -6.20 23.60 -30.12
CA ILE A 759 -7.10 23.03 -29.11
C ILE A 759 -7.99 22.01 -29.79
N LYS A 760 -7.87 20.73 -29.40
CA LYS A 760 -8.69 19.62 -29.94
C LYS A 760 -9.85 19.24 -29.02
N ASP A 761 -9.83 19.66 -27.76
CA ASP A 761 -10.94 19.44 -26.82
C ASP A 761 -12.11 20.39 -27.14
N GLU A 762 -13.28 19.85 -27.45
CA GLU A 762 -14.48 20.61 -27.82
C GLU A 762 -15.10 21.39 -26.64
N ASN A 763 -14.71 21.09 -25.40
CA ASN A 763 -15.15 21.83 -24.21
C ASN A 763 -14.25 23.03 -23.89
N ILE A 764 -13.09 23.12 -24.53
CA ILE A 764 -12.13 24.19 -24.30
C ILE A 764 -12.15 25.17 -25.48
N ILE A 765 -12.06 26.46 -25.15
CA ILE A 765 -12.05 27.55 -26.13
C ILE A 765 -10.86 28.49 -25.91
N LEU A 766 -10.23 28.88 -27.02
CA LEU A 766 -9.26 29.96 -27.04
C LEU A 766 -10.00 31.29 -27.29
N SER A 767 -10.06 32.14 -26.26
CA SER A 767 -10.73 33.45 -26.33
C SER A 767 -9.71 34.58 -26.43
N THR A 768 -9.95 35.52 -27.35
CA THR A 768 -9.08 36.70 -27.56
C THR A 768 -9.44 37.83 -26.60
N LEU A 769 -8.43 38.42 -25.97
CA LEU A 769 -8.53 39.55 -25.03
C LEU A 769 -7.75 40.76 -25.60
N PRO A 770 -8.40 41.63 -26.40
CA PRO A 770 -7.73 42.77 -27.02
C PRO A 770 -7.56 43.92 -26.02
N LEU A 771 -6.31 44.23 -25.67
CA LEU A 771 -5.97 45.33 -24.75
C LEU A 771 -6.26 46.73 -25.34
N SER A 772 -6.29 46.86 -26.67
CA SER A 772 -6.57 48.11 -27.38
C SER A 772 -8.02 48.59 -27.31
N ASN A 773 -8.94 47.74 -26.83
CA ASN A 773 -10.38 48.02 -26.77
C ASN A 773 -10.88 48.28 -25.34
N ILE A 774 -9.99 48.50 -24.39
CA ILE A 774 -10.36 48.77 -23.01
C ILE A 774 -10.89 50.21 -22.93
N GLY A 775 -12.18 50.36 -22.64
CA GLY A 775 -12.78 51.68 -22.42
C GLY A 775 -12.34 52.30 -21.08
N GLY A 776 -12.62 53.59 -20.89
CA GLY A 776 -12.45 54.23 -19.58
C GLY A 776 -11.01 54.57 -19.20
N ARG A 777 -10.71 54.53 -17.89
CA ARG A 777 -9.43 55.00 -17.31
C ARG A 777 -8.26 54.12 -17.73
N ALA A 778 -8.47 52.80 -17.81
CA ALA A 778 -7.44 51.85 -18.18
C ALA A 778 -6.96 52.05 -19.63
N GLY A 779 -7.89 52.17 -20.60
CA GLY A 779 -7.55 52.48 -21.99
C GLY A 779 -6.79 53.79 -22.16
N SER A 780 -7.23 54.86 -21.48
CA SER A 780 -6.56 56.16 -21.55
C SER A 780 -5.11 56.13 -21.04
N MET A 781 -4.81 55.25 -20.08
CA MET A 781 -3.46 55.06 -19.56
C MET A 781 -2.61 54.22 -20.50
N ILE A 782 -3.17 53.17 -21.13
CA ILE A 782 -2.46 52.38 -22.16
C ILE A 782 -2.07 53.28 -23.35
N ASP A 783 -2.97 54.16 -23.80
CA ASP A 783 -2.68 55.13 -24.86
C ASP A 783 -1.57 56.10 -24.46
N PHE A 784 -1.55 56.54 -23.20
CA PHE A 784 -0.50 57.39 -22.66
C PHE A 784 0.86 56.68 -22.62
N ILE A 785 0.91 55.43 -22.15
CA ILE A 785 2.13 54.63 -22.13
C ILE A 785 2.65 54.42 -23.55
N ASN A 786 1.76 54.03 -24.47
CA ASN A 786 2.09 53.87 -25.89
C ASN A 786 2.70 55.14 -26.48
N ALA A 787 2.15 56.32 -26.17
CA ALA A 787 2.69 57.60 -26.62
C ALA A 787 4.10 57.90 -26.07
N LEU A 788 4.40 57.49 -24.83
CA LEU A 788 5.73 57.64 -24.23
C LEU A 788 6.76 56.69 -24.84
N THR A 789 6.36 55.48 -25.19
CA THR A 789 7.27 54.40 -25.59
C THR A 789 7.37 54.22 -27.11
N GLU A 790 6.49 54.85 -27.89
CA GLU A 790 6.39 54.75 -29.35
C GLU A 790 7.71 55.09 -30.08
N ARG A 791 8.49 56.05 -29.57
CA ARG A 791 9.77 56.45 -30.15
C ARG A 791 10.83 55.35 -30.15
N ASN A 792 10.67 54.35 -29.29
CA ASN A 792 11.55 53.19 -29.16
C ASN A 792 10.94 51.91 -29.76
N GLY A 793 9.86 52.03 -30.54
CA GLY A 793 9.19 50.87 -31.17
C GLY A 793 8.42 49.98 -30.19
N MET A 794 8.24 50.40 -28.93
CA MET A 794 7.54 49.64 -27.91
C MET A 794 6.07 50.09 -27.88
N LYS A 795 5.15 49.18 -28.19
CA LYS A 795 3.70 49.42 -28.10
C LYS A 795 3.01 48.26 -27.39
N ILE A 796 2.19 48.59 -26.41
CA ILE A 796 1.23 47.71 -25.75
C ILE A 796 -0.02 47.68 -26.63
N ASN A 797 -0.03 46.79 -27.62
CA ASN A 797 -1.18 46.61 -28.51
C ASN A 797 -1.41 45.15 -28.94
N ASN A 798 -0.53 44.22 -28.56
CA ASN A 798 -0.71 42.81 -28.88
C ASN A 798 -1.84 42.19 -28.07
N GLU A 799 -2.58 41.29 -28.71
CA GLU A 799 -3.70 40.58 -28.09
C GLU A 799 -3.21 39.59 -27.03
N CYS A 800 -3.89 39.57 -25.88
CA CYS A 800 -3.77 38.48 -24.93
C CYS A 800 -4.77 37.37 -25.30
N TYR A 801 -4.56 36.16 -24.80
CA TYR A 801 -5.51 35.07 -24.96
C TYR A 801 -5.76 34.36 -23.64
N ILE A 802 -6.93 33.74 -23.54
CA ILE A 802 -7.26 32.81 -22.46
C ILE A 802 -7.82 31.52 -23.05
N ILE A 803 -7.20 30.41 -22.69
CA ILE A 803 -7.72 29.06 -22.92
C ILE A 803 -8.55 28.72 -21.69
N GLY A 804 -9.85 28.53 -21.86
CA GLY A 804 -10.76 28.26 -20.75
C GLY A 804 -11.91 27.36 -21.16
N TYR A 805 -12.70 26.95 -20.17
CA TYR A 805 -13.90 26.16 -20.41
C TYR A 805 -14.95 27.00 -21.15
N ASN A 806 -15.59 26.41 -22.15
CA ASN A 806 -16.75 26.98 -22.80
C ASN A 806 -18.01 26.50 -22.09
N PHE A 807 -18.47 27.26 -21.09
CA PHE A 807 -19.70 26.92 -20.38
C PHE A 807 -20.90 27.10 -21.29
N ALA A 808 -21.16 28.27 -21.87
CA ALA A 808 -22.28 28.49 -22.82
C ALA A 808 -23.60 27.73 -22.49
N GLY A 809 -23.96 27.63 -21.20
CA GLY A 809 -25.14 26.89 -20.71
C GLY A 809 -24.92 25.40 -20.32
N ARG A 810 -23.69 24.89 -20.39
CA ARG A 810 -23.25 23.56 -19.92
C ARG A 810 -22.94 23.60 -18.42
N GLU A 811 -23.30 22.53 -17.72
CA GLU A 811 -22.97 22.32 -16.31
C GLU A 811 -21.54 21.74 -16.17
N PRO A 812 -20.70 22.27 -15.27
CA PRO A 812 -19.42 21.65 -14.94
C PRO A 812 -19.62 20.36 -14.14
N LYS A 813 -18.72 19.38 -14.34
CA LYS A 813 -18.71 18.12 -13.57
C LYS A 813 -18.37 18.33 -12.09
N VAL A 814 -17.37 19.19 -11.82
CA VAL A 814 -16.99 19.59 -10.46
C VAL A 814 -17.29 21.08 -10.30
N LYS A 815 -18.20 21.41 -9.39
CA LYS A 815 -18.69 22.77 -9.16
C LYS A 815 -17.75 23.55 -8.24
N PRO A 816 -17.87 24.89 -8.21
CA PRO A 816 -17.16 25.72 -7.24
C PRO A 816 -17.36 25.22 -5.80
N GLY A 817 -16.26 24.91 -5.11
CA GLY A 817 -16.27 24.43 -3.71
C GLY A 817 -16.33 22.91 -3.55
N GLU A 818 -16.54 22.16 -4.62
CA GLU A 818 -16.44 20.70 -4.60
C GLU A 818 -14.98 20.26 -4.82
N PRO A 819 -14.51 19.21 -4.12
CA PRO A 819 -13.21 18.62 -4.42
C PRO A 819 -13.24 17.91 -5.78
N VAL A 820 -12.12 17.93 -6.48
CA VAL A 820 -11.91 17.03 -7.63
C VAL A 820 -11.75 15.61 -7.09
N PRO A 821 -12.64 14.66 -7.41
CA PRO A 821 -12.54 13.30 -6.89
C PRO A 821 -11.28 12.62 -7.42
N GLN A 822 -10.62 11.85 -6.57
CA GLN A 822 -9.46 11.04 -6.92
C GLN A 822 -9.86 9.56 -6.83
N ASN A 823 -10.78 9.16 -7.70
CA ASN A 823 -11.40 7.84 -7.72
C ASN A 823 -10.94 7.01 -8.94
N PHE A 824 -11.34 5.74 -8.99
CA PHE A 824 -11.00 4.82 -10.09
C PHE A 824 -11.39 5.36 -11.45
N GLU A 825 -12.57 5.97 -11.55
CA GLU A 825 -13.10 6.50 -12.81
C GLU A 825 -12.24 7.65 -13.35
N LEU A 826 -11.86 8.62 -12.52
CA LEU A 826 -10.95 9.68 -12.97
C LEU A 826 -9.60 9.10 -13.40
N TYR A 827 -9.05 8.18 -12.61
CA TYR A 827 -7.74 7.59 -12.89
C TYR A 827 -7.72 6.78 -14.19
N GLU A 828 -8.78 6.03 -14.49
CA GLU A 828 -8.92 5.33 -15.76
C GLU A 828 -8.91 6.29 -16.95
N ARG A 829 -9.62 7.43 -16.84
CA ARG A 829 -9.66 8.45 -17.89
C ARG A 829 -8.32 9.12 -18.10
N LEU A 830 -7.60 9.46 -17.02
CA LEU A 830 -6.26 10.05 -17.09
C LEU A 830 -5.29 9.11 -17.83
N GLN A 831 -5.44 7.79 -17.68
CA GLN A 831 -4.58 6.78 -18.31
C GLN A 831 -4.98 6.43 -19.76
N SER A 832 -6.28 6.28 -20.04
CA SER A 832 -6.80 5.75 -21.31
C SER A 832 -7.19 6.83 -22.32
N GLY A 833 -7.52 8.04 -21.86
CA GLY A 833 -8.10 9.10 -22.68
C GLY A 833 -9.54 8.85 -23.11
N LEU A 834 -10.23 7.86 -22.54
CA LEU A 834 -11.65 7.61 -22.82
C LEU A 834 -12.53 8.71 -22.19
N PRO A 835 -13.51 9.28 -22.93
CA PRO A 835 -14.54 10.11 -22.32
C PRO A 835 -15.43 9.25 -21.41
N GLN A 836 -15.98 9.83 -20.35
CA GLN A 836 -16.95 9.14 -19.49
C GLN A 836 -18.13 8.61 -20.32
N PRO A 837 -18.69 7.43 -19.99
CA PRO A 837 -20.03 7.08 -20.44
C PRO A 837 -21.01 8.17 -19.98
N PRO A 838 -22.01 8.54 -20.79
CA PRO A 838 -22.98 9.56 -20.41
C PRO A 838 -23.77 9.13 -19.16
N ASP A 839 -24.07 10.11 -18.29
CA ASP A 839 -24.89 9.92 -17.08
C ASP A 839 -26.20 9.20 -17.43
N ASP A 840 -26.32 7.94 -17.03
CA ASP A 840 -27.55 7.16 -17.15
C ASP A 840 -28.55 7.64 -16.10
N ASN A 841 -29.26 8.71 -16.42
CA ASN A 841 -30.56 8.97 -15.81
C ASN A 841 -31.58 7.96 -16.39
N GLY A 842 -31.57 6.74 -15.88
CA GLY A 842 -32.57 5.73 -16.22
C GLY A 842 -32.22 4.35 -15.67
N GLY A 843 -32.91 3.93 -14.61
CA GLY A 843 -32.70 2.61 -14.01
C GLY A 843 -32.99 1.45 -14.97
N GLY A 844 -32.27 0.35 -14.77
CA GLY A 844 -32.55 -0.95 -15.39
C GLY A 844 -31.34 -1.90 -15.30
N ASP A 845 -31.56 -3.06 -14.67
CA ASP A 845 -30.65 -4.18 -14.44
C ASP A 845 -29.73 -4.58 -15.61
N GLY A 846 -28.55 -5.13 -15.25
CA GLY A 846 -28.00 -6.31 -15.96
C GLY A 846 -26.53 -6.26 -16.40
N ASP A 847 -25.70 -7.04 -15.69
CA ASP A 847 -24.49 -7.75 -16.13
C ASP A 847 -23.39 -7.01 -16.92
N TYR A 848 -22.25 -6.80 -16.24
CA TYR A 848 -20.94 -6.63 -16.88
C TYR A 848 -20.07 -7.85 -16.60
N ASP A 849 -19.95 -8.74 -17.60
CA ASP A 849 -18.87 -9.71 -17.71
C ASP A 849 -17.58 -8.98 -18.12
N VAL A 850 -16.51 -9.14 -17.34
CA VAL A 850 -15.15 -8.65 -17.62
C VAL A 850 -14.24 -9.85 -17.95
N CYS A 851 -13.47 -9.73 -19.02
CA CYS A 851 -12.30 -10.57 -19.33
C CYS A 851 -11.02 -9.75 -19.13
#